data_AF-A0A956FGN9-F1
#
_entry.id   AF-A0A956FGN9-F1
#
_cell.length_a   1.000
_cell.length_b   1.000
_cell.length_c   1.000
_cell.angle_alpha   90.00
_cell.angle_beta   90.00
_cell.angle_gamma   90.00
#
_symmetry.space_group_name_H-M   'P 1'
#
loop_
_entity.id
_entity.type
_entity.pdbx_description
1 polymer ?
#
loop_
_entity_poly.entity_id
_entity_poly.type
_entity_poly.pdbx_seq_one_letter_code
_entity_poly.pdbx_strand_id
1 'polypeptide(L)'
;MPRSEVFNFLWVRPSSTIRYDNVAAQQDTGQVRHQRPGVNAIILYPSLMTPLVFVPAHDGQWLELLLATDGPLTPDQVNAQLKISRGLDASKAYAVGNLFGGHHSQVIQVEPVSADGNGILRTHERFEGRLHQKAKDLLQQMSLTSGYRVRISASCLERAVDPSQLEAASTSRPLSGEGGSVTVSVDNLGTELQDGAVRELLRRHRGGADNPIPAYGRCTFAAPRRAPFGVDISRVDLQDPIQSYHPVFVFRTPFDYANMAHVSDIHINSRLDIVGQSNARVIEYPEGEHLGESPPISELLMGPNGNFASVLQRIVSSRAHLLLVGGDLIDHVHNAYSRATNLGIKGIWDAVDMSDAGYTNATYPKGVDFMAFFSMLVRLGRAGLPVFGVPGNHDVYDEAFGISPRFSISRTNANPPADVNLTFYEALLAFGPTWHVIKKSFNFTPELFDWFYTLFTPFEDFWVKLPKQSLVALGWGRTEDMVALGGASGDFFTDVVAPGPGGQGFGHLPRSDDAVTSDQLVLLRAAADDTERKLIVASHFTVLSYAEDIKLATEFNSHGGAPGVLDRREWTNYTMGTFESHRPEVFDMLAQRKIQCFITGHSHRRAVYFLSDAKKSWRWTWSGGLLNSDNRLVYAYLPEHFDFARPPQELKREELEPAIVVSDSAGPYPRHNLGGEFYGYGSDYPAGSLVIFGADGKIAEVERMRASGRGKPRIPVQMEFLDTEGDGVFEIRGKTDAEVFTAWSSRSVGARSKYSWQVKLVEHLRDELHISIAELVLAGAPQNYATIRIPLTRRTREVSGFFSSETQEMWDVPADHEAEMDQLIESCPQCFMSIRFTTTNRYLQSQYDWNAWWNYEVVFSRRTSGGQYSMSIYYEITRPTREVPSEYRRWYLPDGNWPEVPNFAWRRDHLLKYRQRTR
;
A
#
# COMPACT_ATOMS: atom_id res chain seq x y z
N MET A 1 -5.81 -25.95 12.28
CA MET A 1 -6.74 -25.52 13.36
C MET A 1 -6.62 -24.00 13.48
N PRO A 2 -7.70 -23.26 13.77
CA PRO A 2 -7.63 -21.80 13.98
C PRO A 2 -6.65 -21.46 15.12
N ARG A 3 -5.91 -20.37 14.97
CA ARG A 3 -4.85 -19.95 15.91
C ARG A 3 -5.38 -19.52 17.27
N SER A 4 -6.57 -18.93 17.28
CA SER A 4 -7.29 -18.50 18.46
C SER A 4 -8.78 -18.79 18.26
N GLU A 5 -9.51 -18.89 19.37
CA GLU A 5 -10.97 -18.86 19.32
C GLU A 5 -11.41 -17.39 19.22
N VAL A 6 -12.37 -17.11 18.34
CA VAL A 6 -12.87 -15.74 18.17
C VAL A 6 -14.30 -15.66 18.67
N PHE A 7 -14.57 -14.61 19.43
CA PHE A 7 -15.90 -14.22 19.88
C PHE A 7 -16.13 -12.76 19.48
N ASN A 8 -17.39 -12.35 19.45
CA ASN A 8 -17.78 -10.99 19.13
C ASN A 8 -18.78 -10.50 20.18
N PHE A 9 -18.42 -9.40 20.84
CA PHE A 9 -19.31 -8.73 21.77
C PHE A 9 -20.38 -7.94 21.03
N LEU A 10 -21.58 -7.92 21.61
CA LEU A 10 -22.75 -7.29 21.04
C LEU A 10 -23.48 -6.49 22.11
N TRP A 11 -23.88 -5.26 21.81
CA TRP A 11 -24.76 -4.50 22.69
C TRP A 11 -26.18 -4.46 22.12
N VAL A 12 -27.07 -5.29 22.67
CA VAL A 12 -28.47 -5.36 22.22
C VAL A 12 -29.40 -4.63 23.18
N ARG A 13 -30.38 -3.92 22.61
CA ARG A 13 -31.52 -3.42 23.38
C ARG A 13 -32.42 -4.59 23.75
N PRO A 14 -32.93 -4.67 25.00
CA PRO A 14 -33.95 -5.65 25.35
C PRO A 14 -35.15 -5.49 24.42
N SER A 15 -35.58 -6.57 23.75
CA SER A 15 -36.78 -6.52 22.92
C SER A 15 -37.99 -6.24 23.81
N SER A 16 -38.82 -5.27 23.40
CA SER A 16 -40.07 -4.96 24.12
C SER A 16 -41.15 -6.03 23.92
N THR A 17 -40.91 -7.00 23.05
CA THR A 17 -41.87 -8.05 22.66
C THR A 17 -42.06 -9.07 23.77
N ILE A 18 -43.17 -8.94 24.48
CA ILE A 18 -43.75 -9.97 25.33
C ILE A 18 -43.97 -11.22 24.46
N ARG A 19 -43.16 -12.28 24.62
CA ARG A 19 -43.54 -13.61 24.15
C ARG A 19 -44.72 -14.07 25.00
N TYR A 20 -45.92 -13.99 24.45
CA TYR A 20 -47.07 -14.76 24.96
C TYR A 20 -46.89 -16.20 24.50
N ASP A 21 -46.02 -16.94 25.17
CA ASP A 21 -46.03 -18.39 25.04
C ASP A 21 -47.28 -18.90 25.79
N ASN A 22 -48.25 -19.35 25.00
CA ASN A 22 -49.47 -20.08 25.40
C ASN A 22 -50.52 -19.31 26.22
N VAL A 23 -51.40 -18.59 25.52
CA VAL A 23 -52.75 -18.33 26.03
C VAL A 23 -53.61 -19.59 25.83
N ALA A 24 -53.43 -20.55 26.73
CA ALA A 24 -54.49 -21.45 27.16
C ALA A 24 -54.58 -21.33 28.68
N ALA A 25 -55.42 -20.40 29.11
CA ALA A 25 -55.99 -20.25 30.45
C ALA A 25 -55.03 -20.35 31.66
N GLN A 26 -54.50 -19.22 32.11
CA GLN A 26 -54.43 -18.94 33.54
C GLN A 26 -54.77 -17.47 33.80
N GLN A 27 -55.95 -17.26 34.37
CA GLN A 27 -56.30 -16.05 35.08
C GLN A 27 -55.44 -16.01 36.35
N ASP A 28 -54.37 -15.21 36.34
CA ASP A 28 -53.86 -14.68 37.60
C ASP A 28 -53.44 -13.21 37.39
N THR A 29 -54.15 -12.35 38.10
CA THR A 29 -54.01 -10.90 38.06
C THR A 29 -52.82 -10.48 38.92
N GLY A 30 -51.82 -9.85 38.29
CA GLY A 30 -50.94 -8.92 39.00
C GLY A 30 -49.47 -9.30 39.11
N GLN A 31 -48.76 -9.36 37.99
CA GLN A 31 -47.37 -8.88 37.92
C GLN A 31 -47.10 -8.29 36.53
N VAL A 32 -47.37 -7.00 36.37
CA VAL A 32 -46.72 -6.23 35.30
C VAL A 32 -45.24 -6.22 35.64
N ARG A 33 -44.44 -7.11 35.02
CA ARG A 33 -42.99 -7.01 35.11
C ARG A 33 -42.61 -5.65 34.52
N HIS A 34 -42.25 -4.71 35.38
CA HIS A 34 -41.60 -3.47 34.98
C HIS A 34 -40.41 -3.85 34.09
N GLN A 35 -40.53 -3.65 32.78
CA GLN A 35 -39.37 -3.68 31.89
C GLN A 35 -38.42 -2.62 32.42
N ARG A 36 -37.26 -3.06 32.91
CA ARG A 36 -36.19 -2.12 33.25
C ARG A 36 -35.81 -1.40 31.95
N PRO A 37 -35.76 -0.07 31.93
CA PRO A 37 -35.35 0.66 30.74
C PRO A 37 -33.92 0.22 30.37
N GLY A 38 -33.75 -0.25 29.14
CA GLY A 38 -32.44 -0.54 28.57
C GLY A 38 -31.65 0.76 28.38
N VAL A 39 -30.32 0.68 28.43
CA VAL A 39 -29.41 1.78 28.14
C VAL A 39 -28.91 1.66 26.71
N ASN A 40 -28.79 2.79 26.02
CA ASN A 40 -28.16 2.83 24.71
C ASN A 40 -26.66 2.85 24.92
N ALA A 41 -25.95 1.97 24.21
CA ALA A 41 -24.50 1.97 24.27
C ALA A 41 -23.87 1.63 22.93
N ILE A 42 -22.64 2.08 22.78
CA ILE A 42 -21.68 1.64 21.77
C ILE A 42 -20.47 1.06 22.49
N ILE A 43 -19.96 -0.06 21.98
CA ILE A 43 -18.69 -0.64 22.43
C ILE A 43 -17.57 0.11 21.72
N LEU A 44 -16.77 0.85 22.49
CA LEU A 44 -15.58 1.54 21.96
C LEU A 44 -14.41 0.56 21.84
N TYR A 45 -14.20 -0.25 22.87
CA TYR A 45 -13.18 -1.30 22.94
C TYR A 45 -13.81 -2.60 23.46
N PRO A 46 -13.55 -3.76 22.82
CA PRO A 46 -12.73 -3.95 21.63
C PRO A 46 -13.38 -3.45 20.33
N SER A 47 -12.58 -3.22 19.29
CA SER A 47 -13.02 -2.87 17.92
C SER A 47 -12.26 -3.72 16.88
N LEU A 48 -12.63 -3.62 15.60
CA LEU A 48 -12.08 -4.48 14.55
C LEU A 48 -10.55 -4.34 14.38
N MET A 49 -10.00 -3.13 14.52
CA MET A 49 -8.55 -2.84 14.49
C MET A 49 -7.96 -2.43 15.85
N THR A 50 -8.72 -2.57 16.93
CA THR A 50 -8.20 -2.59 18.31
C THR A 50 -8.89 -3.71 19.10
N PRO A 51 -8.63 -4.97 18.75
CA PRO A 51 -9.31 -6.12 19.35
C PRO A 51 -8.86 -6.36 20.79
N LEU A 52 -9.64 -7.15 21.52
CA LEU A 52 -9.21 -7.70 22.81
C LEU A 52 -8.48 -9.02 22.55
N VAL A 53 -7.20 -9.07 22.90
CA VAL A 53 -6.42 -10.31 22.97
C VAL A 53 -6.50 -10.82 24.40
N PHE A 54 -6.97 -12.05 24.56
CA PHE A 54 -7.10 -12.72 25.85
C PHE A 54 -6.30 -14.02 25.88
N VAL A 55 -5.36 -14.10 26.81
CA VAL A 55 -4.51 -15.26 27.07
C VAL A 55 -4.80 -15.75 28.49
N PRO A 56 -5.70 -16.73 28.68
CA PRO A 56 -6.20 -17.12 30.01
C PRO A 56 -5.11 -17.42 31.06
N ALA A 57 -3.94 -17.91 30.61
CA ALA A 57 -2.81 -18.20 31.48
C ALA A 57 -2.18 -16.96 32.15
N HIS A 58 -2.31 -15.78 31.53
CA HIS A 58 -1.73 -14.51 32.03
C HIS A 58 -2.80 -13.55 32.53
N ASP A 59 -3.95 -13.57 31.88
CA ASP A 59 -4.97 -12.55 31.98
C ASP A 59 -6.02 -12.81 33.09
N GLY A 60 -5.88 -13.94 33.78
CA GLY A 60 -6.77 -14.35 34.85
C GLY A 60 -8.20 -14.61 34.36
N GLN A 61 -9.18 -14.13 35.12
CA GLN A 61 -10.59 -14.46 34.93
C GLN A 61 -11.42 -13.33 34.30
N TRP A 62 -10.80 -12.27 33.80
CA TRP A 62 -11.52 -11.05 33.43
C TRP A 62 -11.34 -10.68 31.96
N LEU A 63 -12.42 -10.17 31.35
CA LEU A 63 -12.44 -9.48 30.07
C LEU A 63 -12.78 -8.01 30.32
N GLU A 64 -12.26 -7.11 29.49
CA GLU A 64 -12.39 -5.67 29.68
C GLU A 64 -12.97 -4.99 28.44
N LEU A 65 -13.84 -4.00 28.67
CA LEU A 65 -14.52 -3.24 27.63
C LEU A 65 -14.55 -1.75 27.98
N LEU A 66 -14.64 -0.92 26.95
CA LEU A 66 -15.05 0.49 27.07
C LEU A 66 -16.39 0.68 26.37
N LEU A 67 -17.32 1.33 27.06
CA LEU A 67 -18.66 1.65 26.56
C LEU A 67 -18.89 3.16 26.59
N ALA A 68 -19.53 3.69 25.55
CA ALA A 68 -20.15 5.01 25.55
C ALA A 68 -21.66 4.84 25.62
N THR A 69 -22.33 5.58 26.50
CA THR A 69 -23.74 5.40 26.86
C THR A 69 -24.50 6.72 26.91
N ASP A 70 -25.83 6.66 26.78
CA ASP A 70 -26.72 7.83 26.90
C ASP A 70 -27.16 8.14 28.34
N GLY A 71 -26.70 7.35 29.31
CA GLY A 71 -27.03 7.53 30.72
C GLY A 71 -26.29 6.57 31.65
N PRO A 72 -26.64 6.54 32.95
CA PRO A 72 -25.95 5.70 33.92
C PRO A 72 -26.00 4.22 33.59
N LEU A 73 -24.84 3.57 33.63
CA LEU A 73 -24.70 2.14 33.38
C LEU A 73 -24.54 1.34 34.69
N THR A 74 -25.28 0.23 34.81
CA THR A 74 -25.25 -0.68 35.96
C THR A 74 -24.82 -2.09 35.57
N PRO A 75 -24.26 -2.89 36.52
CA PRO A 75 -23.95 -4.30 36.28
C PRO A 75 -25.15 -5.11 35.77
N ASP A 76 -26.36 -4.84 36.26
CA ASP A 76 -27.59 -5.50 35.84
C ASP A 76 -27.92 -5.23 34.37
N GLN A 77 -27.70 -4.01 33.89
CA GLN A 77 -27.89 -3.65 32.48
C GLN A 77 -26.84 -4.31 31.59
N VAL A 78 -25.58 -4.33 32.00
CA VAL A 78 -24.52 -5.08 31.29
C VAL A 78 -24.90 -6.56 31.20
N ASN A 79 -25.33 -7.18 32.31
CA ASN A 79 -25.73 -8.59 32.34
C ASN A 79 -26.89 -8.92 31.39
N ALA A 80 -27.83 -7.97 31.24
CA ALA A 80 -29.02 -8.13 30.41
C ALA A 80 -28.77 -7.83 28.92
N GLN A 81 -27.93 -6.84 28.60
CA GLN A 81 -27.79 -6.26 27.26
C GLN A 81 -26.51 -6.67 26.52
N LEU A 82 -25.41 -6.93 27.24
CA LEU A 82 -24.19 -7.42 26.60
C LEU A 82 -24.37 -8.89 26.23
N LYS A 83 -24.15 -9.21 24.95
CA LYS A 83 -24.22 -10.57 24.41
C LYS A 83 -22.91 -10.93 23.73
N ILE A 84 -22.75 -12.23 23.51
CA ILE A 84 -21.56 -12.81 22.90
C ILE A 84 -22.03 -13.71 21.78
N SER A 85 -21.49 -13.47 20.59
CA SER A 85 -21.58 -14.39 19.45
C SER A 85 -20.25 -15.08 19.24
N ARG A 86 -20.29 -16.31 18.71
CA ARG A 86 -19.07 -17.06 18.37
C ARG A 86 -18.65 -16.73 16.95
N GLY A 87 -17.38 -16.36 16.76
CA GLY A 87 -16.84 -15.90 15.48
C GLY A 87 -17.31 -14.51 15.07
N LEU A 88 -16.97 -14.11 13.85
CA LEU A 88 -17.38 -12.84 13.21
C LEU A 88 -18.40 -13.09 12.11
N ASP A 89 -19.43 -13.89 12.42
CA ASP A 89 -20.51 -14.18 11.48
C ASP A 89 -21.44 -12.97 11.32
N ALA A 90 -21.92 -12.75 10.10
CA ALA A 90 -22.81 -11.65 9.76
C ALA A 90 -24.13 -11.66 10.54
N SER A 91 -24.65 -12.84 10.86
CA SER A 91 -25.90 -13.03 11.61
C SER A 91 -25.77 -12.67 13.08
N LYS A 92 -24.54 -12.57 13.60
CA LYS A 92 -24.21 -12.25 15.00
C LYS A 92 -25.03 -13.08 15.99
N ALA A 93 -25.26 -14.38 15.73
CA ALA A 93 -26.12 -15.20 16.57
C ALA A 93 -25.65 -15.28 18.04
N TYR A 94 -26.56 -15.06 18.99
CA TYR A 94 -26.24 -14.97 20.42
C TYR A 94 -27.31 -15.60 21.32
N ALA A 95 -26.95 -15.92 22.57
CA ALA A 95 -27.90 -16.45 23.56
C ALA A 95 -28.77 -15.33 24.16
N VAL A 96 -30.11 -15.47 24.12
CA VAL A 96 -31.04 -14.40 24.54
C VAL A 96 -30.99 -14.09 26.04
N GLY A 97 -30.72 -15.12 26.85
CA GLY A 97 -30.67 -15.02 28.31
C GLY A 97 -29.61 -14.03 28.82
N ASN A 98 -29.68 -13.70 30.12
CA ASN A 98 -28.63 -12.91 30.76
C ASN A 98 -27.27 -13.61 30.64
N LEU A 99 -26.19 -12.82 30.57
CA LEU A 99 -24.83 -13.33 30.47
C LEU A 99 -24.49 -14.25 31.65
N PHE A 100 -24.97 -13.87 32.84
CA PHE A 100 -24.88 -14.65 34.07
C PHE A 100 -26.24 -14.80 34.78
N GLY A 101 -26.52 -16.00 35.29
CA GLY A 101 -27.58 -16.22 36.27
C GLY A 101 -27.15 -15.80 37.68
N GLY A 102 -28.07 -15.33 38.52
CA GLY A 102 -27.84 -15.05 39.95
C GLY A 102 -27.13 -13.73 40.27
N HIS A 103 -26.28 -13.73 41.33
CA HIS A 103 -25.55 -12.58 41.89
C HIS A 103 -24.42 -12.07 40.95
N HIS A 104 -24.80 -11.38 39.89
CA HIS A 104 -23.89 -10.89 38.85
C HIS A 104 -23.01 -9.70 39.27
N SER A 105 -23.31 -9.06 40.40
CA SER A 105 -22.47 -7.98 40.97
C SER A 105 -21.07 -8.43 41.38
N GLN A 106 -20.81 -9.75 41.50
CA GLN A 106 -19.49 -10.30 41.77
C GLN A 106 -18.70 -10.65 40.50
N VAL A 107 -19.35 -10.72 39.33
CA VAL A 107 -18.76 -11.16 38.05
C VAL A 107 -18.87 -10.09 36.96
N ILE A 108 -19.45 -8.94 37.27
CA ILE A 108 -19.51 -7.74 36.44
C ILE A 108 -19.17 -6.53 37.31
N GLN A 109 -18.20 -5.74 36.86
CA GLN A 109 -17.83 -4.46 37.44
C GLN A 109 -18.06 -3.36 36.40
N VAL A 110 -18.64 -2.25 36.82
CA VAL A 110 -18.92 -1.09 35.97
C VAL A 110 -18.48 0.16 36.70
N GLU A 111 -17.61 0.94 36.07
CA GLU A 111 -17.10 2.17 36.63
C GLU A 111 -17.16 3.30 35.58
N PRO A 112 -17.64 4.50 35.95
CA PRO A 112 -17.58 5.64 35.05
C PRO A 112 -16.13 5.96 34.72
N VAL A 113 -15.85 6.28 33.45
CA VAL A 113 -14.54 6.75 33.02
C VAL A 113 -14.68 8.16 32.45
N SER A 114 -13.87 9.07 32.99
CA SER A 114 -13.57 10.34 32.36
C SER A 114 -12.22 10.25 31.68
N ALA A 115 -12.02 11.00 30.60
CA ALA A 115 -10.68 11.21 30.06
C ALA A 115 -9.76 11.76 31.14
N ASP A 116 -8.49 11.36 31.12
CA ASP A 116 -7.49 11.69 32.14
C ASP A 116 -6.93 13.13 32.07
N GLY A 117 -7.69 14.06 31.48
CA GLY A 117 -7.23 15.40 31.14
C GLY A 117 -6.52 15.49 29.78
N ASN A 118 -5.88 14.41 29.31
CA ASN A 118 -5.21 14.34 27.99
C ASN A 118 -6.08 13.63 26.94
N GLY A 119 -7.37 13.45 27.20
CA GLY A 119 -8.27 12.76 26.28
C GLY A 119 -8.11 11.24 26.24
N ILE A 120 -7.29 10.63 27.11
CA ILE A 120 -7.04 9.17 27.12
C ILE A 120 -8.12 8.47 27.95
N LEU A 121 -8.75 7.47 27.34
CA LEU A 121 -9.67 6.54 27.99
C LEU A 121 -8.93 5.26 28.37
N ARG A 122 -9.26 4.71 29.54
CA ARG A 122 -8.60 3.51 30.07
C ARG A 122 -9.60 2.46 30.48
N THR A 123 -9.31 1.22 30.14
CA THR A 123 -9.90 0.04 30.79
C THR A 123 -9.34 -0.11 32.20
N HIS A 124 -9.53 -1.27 32.85
CA HIS A 124 -9.00 -1.48 34.18
C HIS A 124 -7.48 -1.69 34.12
N GLU A 125 -7.03 -2.55 33.21
CA GLU A 125 -5.63 -3.00 33.16
C GLU A 125 -5.08 -3.12 31.73
N ARG A 126 -5.90 -3.38 30.70
CA ARG A 126 -5.37 -3.89 29.42
C ARG A 126 -5.17 -2.90 28.29
N PHE A 127 -5.90 -1.80 28.32
CA PHE A 127 -6.02 -0.90 27.19
C PHE A 127 -6.14 0.55 27.65
N GLU A 128 -5.38 1.41 26.98
CA GLU A 128 -5.48 2.86 27.05
C GLU A 128 -5.55 3.40 25.62
N GLY A 129 -6.43 4.37 25.33
CA GLY A 129 -6.56 4.89 23.98
C GLY A 129 -7.19 6.26 23.91
N ARG A 130 -6.78 7.03 22.90
CA ARG A 130 -7.30 8.36 22.61
C ARG A 130 -8.32 8.25 21.48
N LEU A 131 -9.54 8.71 21.73
CA LEU A 131 -10.56 8.77 20.69
C LEU A 131 -10.19 9.80 19.63
N HIS A 132 -10.31 9.42 18.36
CA HIS A 132 -10.22 10.39 17.27
C HIS A 132 -11.37 11.40 17.36
N GLN A 133 -11.17 12.63 16.86
CA GLN A 133 -12.20 13.67 16.91
C GLN A 133 -13.49 13.24 16.19
N LYS A 134 -13.40 12.54 15.05
CA LYS A 134 -14.60 12.04 14.33
C LYS A 134 -15.39 11.02 15.13
N ALA A 135 -14.72 10.19 15.93
CA ALA A 135 -15.42 9.27 16.83
C ALA A 135 -16.14 10.05 17.94
N LYS A 136 -15.51 11.09 18.51
CA LYS A 136 -16.15 11.97 19.51
C LYS A 136 -17.39 12.68 18.94
N ASP A 137 -17.27 13.23 17.73
CA ASP A 137 -18.37 13.92 17.04
C ASP A 137 -19.55 12.95 16.81
N LEU A 138 -19.26 11.72 16.40
CA LEU A 138 -20.27 10.68 16.22
C LEU A 138 -20.98 10.35 17.54
N LEU A 139 -20.24 10.12 18.63
CA LEU A 139 -20.83 9.86 19.95
C LEU A 139 -21.73 11.00 20.41
N GLN A 140 -21.31 12.25 20.18
CA GLN A 140 -22.10 13.44 20.51
C GLN A 140 -23.40 13.50 19.68
N GLN A 141 -23.35 13.24 18.37
CA GLN A 141 -24.53 13.18 17.51
C GLN A 141 -25.53 12.11 17.97
N MET A 142 -25.03 11.02 18.54
CA MET A 142 -25.83 9.91 19.07
C MET A 142 -26.26 10.11 20.53
N SER A 143 -25.96 11.27 21.13
CA SER A 143 -26.22 11.58 22.54
C SER A 143 -25.60 10.58 23.53
N LEU A 144 -24.46 9.99 23.17
CA LEU A 144 -23.70 9.05 24.01
C LEU A 144 -22.59 9.81 24.74
N THR A 145 -22.93 10.43 25.87
CA THR A 145 -22.06 11.37 26.58
C THR A 145 -21.34 10.77 27.79
N SER A 146 -21.74 9.57 28.23
CA SER A 146 -21.20 8.93 29.44
C SER A 146 -20.32 7.73 29.10
N GLY A 147 -19.04 7.79 29.48
CA GLY A 147 -18.09 6.68 29.31
C GLY A 147 -18.07 5.74 30.50
N TYR A 148 -17.96 4.44 30.25
CA TYR A 148 -17.79 3.41 31.28
C TYR A 148 -16.68 2.43 30.90
N ARG A 149 -15.87 2.05 31.90
CA ARG A 149 -15.04 0.84 31.83
C ARG A 149 -15.79 -0.30 32.50
N VAL A 150 -15.78 -1.45 31.84
CA VAL A 150 -16.50 -2.64 32.29
C VAL A 150 -15.55 -3.81 32.36
N ARG A 151 -15.61 -4.56 33.46
CA ARG A 151 -14.89 -5.83 33.64
C ARG A 151 -15.90 -6.96 33.81
N ILE A 152 -15.80 -8.02 33.02
CA ILE A 152 -16.70 -9.18 33.09
C ILE A 152 -15.94 -10.49 33.22
N SER A 153 -16.48 -11.46 33.95
CA SER A 153 -15.83 -12.76 34.09
C SER A 153 -15.73 -13.48 32.75
N ALA A 154 -14.54 -13.98 32.40
CA ALA A 154 -14.26 -14.74 31.19
C ALA A 154 -15.04 -16.06 31.10
N SER A 155 -15.63 -16.53 32.20
CA SER A 155 -16.57 -17.66 32.21
C SER A 155 -17.81 -17.45 31.32
N CYS A 156 -18.11 -16.20 30.94
CA CYS A 156 -19.15 -15.91 29.95
C CYS A 156 -18.89 -16.53 28.57
N LEU A 157 -17.62 -16.74 28.20
CA LEU A 157 -17.25 -17.28 26.88
C LEU A 157 -17.65 -18.75 26.72
N GLU A 158 -17.70 -19.51 27.82
CA GLU A 158 -18.11 -20.92 27.81
C GLU A 158 -19.63 -21.06 27.56
N ARG A 159 -20.40 -20.04 27.96
CA ARG A 159 -21.86 -20.01 27.81
C ARG A 159 -22.35 -19.53 26.45
N ALA A 160 -21.46 -18.92 25.65
CA ALA A 160 -21.77 -18.40 24.32
C ALA A 160 -22.07 -19.49 23.27
N VAL A 161 -22.15 -20.77 23.67
CA VAL A 161 -22.12 -21.93 22.77
C VAL A 161 -23.38 -22.81 22.85
N ASP A 162 -24.39 -22.50 23.65
CA ASP A 162 -25.62 -23.32 23.69
C ASP A 162 -26.51 -23.09 22.45
N PRO A 163 -26.52 -24.02 21.46
CA PRO A 163 -27.24 -23.81 20.22
C PRO A 163 -28.76 -23.76 20.41
N SER A 164 -29.27 -24.32 21.53
CA SER A 164 -30.70 -24.33 21.85
C SER A 164 -31.25 -22.97 22.28
N GLN A 165 -30.36 -22.00 22.56
CA GLN A 165 -30.70 -20.66 23.02
C GLN A 165 -30.30 -19.55 22.06
N LEU A 166 -29.77 -19.89 20.88
CA LEU A 166 -29.30 -18.92 19.91
C LEU A 166 -30.47 -18.23 19.19
N GLU A 167 -30.49 -16.91 19.25
CA GLU A 167 -31.28 -16.06 18.38
C GLU A 167 -30.32 -15.37 17.40
N ALA A 168 -30.65 -15.40 16.11
CA ALA A 168 -29.95 -14.61 15.12
C ALA A 168 -30.44 -13.16 15.19
N ALA A 169 -29.59 -12.18 14.91
CA ALA A 169 -29.99 -10.77 14.86
C ALA A 169 -31.11 -10.48 13.82
N SER A 170 -31.48 -11.46 12.98
CA SER A 170 -32.59 -11.40 12.03
C SER A 170 -33.54 -12.60 12.15
N THR A 171 -34.54 -12.55 13.03
CA THR A 171 -35.74 -13.38 12.84
C THR A 171 -36.64 -12.74 11.78
N SER A 172 -36.37 -13.00 10.50
CA SER A 172 -37.43 -12.93 9.49
C SER A 172 -38.17 -14.27 9.51
N ARG A 173 -39.45 -14.25 9.93
CA ARG A 173 -40.33 -15.41 9.79
C ARG A 173 -40.44 -15.74 8.28
N PRO A 174 -40.36 -17.02 7.88
CA PRO A 174 -40.80 -17.39 6.55
C PRO A 174 -42.30 -17.12 6.46
N LEU A 175 -42.72 -16.26 5.53
CA LEU A 175 -44.11 -16.25 5.10
C LEU A 175 -44.33 -17.57 4.38
N SER A 176 -45.13 -18.44 5.01
CA SER A 176 -45.56 -19.71 4.44
C SER A 176 -46.20 -19.49 3.07
N GLY A 177 -45.54 -19.99 2.03
CA GLY A 177 -46.03 -20.05 0.67
C GLY A 177 -45.02 -20.83 -0.15
N GLU A 178 -45.39 -22.04 -0.57
CA GLU A 178 -44.54 -22.96 -1.33
C GLU A 178 -43.86 -22.26 -2.52
N GLY A 179 -42.52 -22.31 -2.58
CA GLY A 179 -41.73 -21.97 -3.77
C GLY A 179 -41.01 -20.61 -3.83
N GLY A 180 -40.88 -19.85 -2.74
CA GLY A 180 -40.21 -18.53 -2.76
C GLY A 180 -38.73 -18.54 -2.35
N SER A 181 -37.85 -17.90 -3.14
CA SER A 181 -36.48 -17.59 -2.73
C SER A 181 -36.48 -16.70 -1.48
N VAL A 182 -35.73 -17.06 -0.45
CA VAL A 182 -35.57 -16.22 0.75
C VAL A 182 -34.71 -15.00 0.40
N THR A 183 -35.36 -13.85 0.18
CA THR A 183 -34.69 -12.56 0.10
C THR A 183 -34.50 -12.03 1.52
N VAL A 184 -33.32 -12.19 2.09
CA VAL A 184 -32.95 -11.49 3.35
C VAL A 184 -32.79 -10.02 3.00
N SER A 185 -33.63 -9.15 3.56
CA SER A 185 -33.44 -7.70 3.43
C SER A 185 -32.19 -7.29 4.19
N VAL A 186 -31.22 -6.69 3.49
CA VAL A 186 -29.96 -6.15 4.05
C VAL A 186 -30.25 -5.11 5.16
N ASP A 187 -31.42 -4.47 5.12
CA ASP A 187 -31.83 -3.48 6.13
C ASP A 187 -32.16 -4.09 7.50
N ASN A 188 -32.29 -5.42 7.59
CA ASN A 188 -32.64 -6.14 8.84
C ASN A 188 -31.43 -6.82 9.52
N LEU A 189 -30.21 -6.67 9.01
CA LEU A 189 -28.99 -7.17 9.64
C LEU A 189 -28.25 -6.04 10.36
N GLY A 190 -27.77 -6.32 11.58
CA GLY A 190 -27.07 -5.36 12.43
C GLY A 190 -28.01 -4.42 13.18
N THR A 191 -28.57 -4.88 14.31
CA THR A 191 -29.49 -4.09 15.15
C THR A 191 -28.76 -3.25 16.20
N GLU A 192 -27.43 -3.32 16.24
CA GLU A 192 -26.64 -2.55 17.20
C GLU A 192 -26.67 -1.07 16.84
N LEU A 193 -26.53 -0.22 17.85
CA LEU A 193 -26.54 1.22 17.65
C LEU A 193 -25.38 1.66 16.72
N GLN A 194 -24.22 1.01 16.84
CA GLN A 194 -23.06 1.28 15.98
C GLN A 194 -23.23 0.79 14.54
N ASP A 195 -23.96 -0.31 14.31
CA ASP A 195 -24.34 -0.72 12.95
C ASP A 195 -25.18 0.39 12.27
N GLY A 196 -26.00 1.11 13.06
CA GLY A 196 -26.69 2.31 12.62
C GLY A 196 -25.75 3.43 12.19
N ALA A 197 -24.66 3.68 12.93
CA ALA A 197 -23.64 4.66 12.57
C ALA A 197 -22.88 4.27 11.30
N VAL A 198 -22.53 2.99 11.15
CA VAL A 198 -21.92 2.46 9.92
C VAL A 198 -22.87 2.64 8.73
N ARG A 199 -24.15 2.30 8.87
CA ARG A 199 -25.16 2.56 7.82
C ARG A 199 -25.29 4.03 7.48
N GLU A 200 -25.25 4.92 8.47
CA GLU A 200 -25.34 6.36 8.26
C GLU A 200 -24.10 6.91 7.54
N LEU A 201 -22.89 6.45 7.89
CA LEU A 201 -21.66 6.75 7.14
C LEU A 201 -21.83 6.35 5.67
N LEU A 202 -22.21 5.09 5.42
CA LEU A 202 -22.40 4.57 4.07
C LEU A 202 -23.51 5.35 3.32
N ARG A 203 -24.59 5.75 4.01
CA ARG A 203 -25.66 6.57 3.44
C ARG A 203 -25.20 8.00 3.15
N ARG A 204 -24.39 8.61 4.01
CA ARG A 204 -23.88 9.98 3.80
C ARG A 204 -22.97 10.04 2.58
N HIS A 205 -22.07 9.07 2.45
CA HIS A 205 -21.11 9.03 1.35
C HIS A 205 -21.65 8.36 0.09
N ARG A 206 -22.77 7.60 0.15
CA ARG A 206 -23.30 6.86 -1.00
C ARG A 206 -24.83 6.90 -1.22
N GLY A 207 -25.61 7.60 -0.42
CA GLY A 207 -27.08 7.48 -0.37
C GLY A 207 -27.89 8.26 -1.41
N GLY A 208 -27.28 8.75 -2.49
CA GLY A 208 -27.98 9.43 -3.58
C GLY A 208 -28.66 8.46 -4.57
N ALA A 209 -29.69 8.92 -5.29
CA ALA A 209 -30.39 8.14 -6.32
C ALA A 209 -29.47 7.70 -7.47
N ASP A 210 -28.36 8.40 -7.67
CA ASP A 210 -27.38 8.16 -8.75
C ASP A 210 -26.20 7.27 -8.33
N ASN A 211 -26.21 6.69 -7.11
CA ASN A 211 -25.14 5.81 -6.67
C ASN A 211 -25.19 4.46 -7.43
N PRO A 212 -24.12 4.05 -8.12
CA PRO A 212 -24.07 2.80 -8.90
C PRO A 212 -23.87 1.56 -8.00
N ILE A 213 -23.68 1.73 -6.69
CA ILE A 213 -23.37 0.69 -5.71
C ILE A 213 -24.47 0.53 -4.60
N PRO A 214 -25.80 0.62 -4.83
CA PRO A 214 -26.75 0.74 -3.70
C PRO A 214 -26.80 -0.46 -2.74
N ALA A 215 -26.79 -1.69 -3.28
CA ALA A 215 -26.66 -2.93 -2.50
C ALA A 215 -25.18 -3.31 -2.29
N TYR A 216 -24.34 -3.01 -3.28
CA TYR A 216 -22.92 -3.35 -3.27
C TYR A 216 -22.12 -2.55 -2.23
N GLY A 217 -22.64 -1.39 -1.81
CA GLY A 217 -21.94 -0.43 -0.97
C GLY A 217 -22.33 -0.56 0.50
N ARG A 218 -23.14 -1.58 0.79
CA ARG A 218 -23.63 -1.93 2.13
C ARG A 218 -23.15 -3.30 2.58
N CYS A 219 -22.46 -4.03 1.70
CA CYS A 219 -22.06 -5.41 1.89
C CYS A 219 -20.60 -5.59 1.47
N THR A 220 -19.97 -6.62 2.01
CA THR A 220 -18.58 -6.98 1.66
C THR A 220 -18.48 -7.50 0.23
N PHE A 221 -17.30 -7.38 -0.38
CA PHE A 221 -17.01 -7.98 -1.68
C PHE A 221 -16.71 -9.45 -1.53
N ALA A 222 -17.16 -10.30 -2.45
CA ALA A 222 -16.92 -11.74 -2.42
C ALA A 222 -15.42 -12.09 -2.54
N ALA A 223 -15.02 -13.23 -1.99
CA ALA A 223 -13.69 -13.78 -2.20
C ALA A 223 -13.62 -14.54 -3.55
N PRO A 224 -12.54 -14.37 -4.33
CA PRO A 224 -12.25 -15.23 -5.47
C PRO A 224 -12.02 -16.68 -5.02
N ARG A 225 -12.45 -17.67 -5.81
CA ARG A 225 -12.35 -19.11 -5.46
C ARG A 225 -10.93 -19.58 -5.10
N ARG A 226 -9.89 -18.96 -5.69
CA ARG A 226 -8.48 -19.35 -5.52
C ARG A 226 -7.67 -18.40 -4.63
N ALA A 227 -8.29 -17.35 -4.10
CA ALA A 227 -7.64 -16.37 -3.24
C ALA A 227 -8.56 -16.09 -2.04
N PRO A 228 -8.47 -16.87 -0.94
CA PRO A 228 -9.43 -16.81 0.16
C PRO A 228 -9.43 -15.46 0.89
N PHE A 229 -8.31 -14.73 0.85
CA PHE A 229 -8.19 -13.36 1.37
C PHE A 229 -8.27 -12.28 0.26
N GLY A 230 -8.52 -12.68 -0.99
CA GLY A 230 -8.71 -11.74 -2.09
C GLY A 230 -10.09 -11.09 -2.06
N VAL A 231 -10.28 -10.13 -2.96
CA VAL A 231 -11.56 -9.46 -3.21
C VAL A 231 -11.86 -9.49 -4.71
N ASP A 232 -13.13 -9.67 -5.05
CA ASP A 232 -13.65 -9.47 -6.38
C ASP A 232 -14.63 -8.29 -6.34
N ILE A 233 -14.16 -7.10 -6.70
CA ILE A 233 -14.95 -5.87 -6.62
C ILE A 233 -16.20 -5.87 -7.52
N SER A 234 -16.26 -6.79 -8.50
CA SER A 234 -17.42 -6.95 -9.37
C SER A 234 -18.54 -7.76 -8.72
N ARG A 235 -18.28 -8.42 -7.57
CA ARG A 235 -19.20 -9.33 -6.90
C ARG A 235 -19.32 -9.00 -5.42
N VAL A 236 -20.54 -8.81 -4.95
CA VAL A 236 -20.83 -8.57 -3.53
C VAL A 236 -21.45 -9.78 -2.87
N ASP A 237 -21.07 -9.98 -1.61
CA ASP A 237 -21.66 -10.97 -0.73
C ASP A 237 -22.83 -10.37 0.04
N LEU A 238 -24.04 -10.57 -0.48
CA LEU A 238 -25.27 -10.05 0.12
C LEU A 238 -25.59 -10.66 1.50
N GLN A 239 -24.92 -11.75 1.89
CA GLN A 239 -25.09 -12.37 3.20
C GLN A 239 -24.17 -11.76 4.25
N ASP A 240 -23.22 -10.92 3.85
CA ASP A 240 -22.18 -10.37 4.72
C ASP A 240 -22.17 -8.83 4.64
N PRO A 241 -23.07 -8.14 5.38
CA PRO A 241 -23.17 -6.69 5.38
C PRO A 241 -21.96 -6.03 6.07
N ILE A 242 -21.66 -4.81 5.67
CA ILE A 242 -20.67 -3.98 6.35
C ILE A 242 -21.32 -3.47 7.65
N GLN A 243 -20.76 -3.87 8.78
CA GLN A 243 -21.31 -3.62 10.10
C GLN A 243 -20.18 -3.59 11.15
N SER A 244 -20.48 -3.17 12.38
CA SER A 244 -19.44 -3.13 13.42
C SER A 244 -19.14 -4.53 13.97
N TYR A 245 -17.90 -4.73 14.39
CA TYR A 245 -17.45 -5.93 15.08
C TYR A 245 -16.59 -5.54 16.28
N HIS A 246 -16.79 -6.25 17.40
CA HIS A 246 -16.11 -6.08 18.69
C HIS A 246 -15.42 -7.39 19.09
N PRO A 247 -14.35 -7.75 18.36
CA PRO A 247 -13.74 -9.07 18.45
C PRO A 247 -12.94 -9.28 19.75
N VAL A 248 -13.07 -10.49 20.28
CA VAL A 248 -12.25 -11.04 21.36
C VAL A 248 -11.55 -12.29 20.85
N PHE A 249 -10.22 -12.26 20.84
CA PHE A 249 -9.38 -13.38 20.41
C PHE A 249 -8.80 -14.10 21.62
N VAL A 250 -9.14 -15.38 21.77
CA VAL A 250 -8.77 -16.21 22.91
C VAL A 250 -7.67 -17.19 22.52
N PHE A 251 -6.48 -17.00 23.07
CA PHE A 251 -5.33 -17.87 22.85
C PHE A 251 -5.23 -18.90 23.96
N ARG A 252 -5.74 -20.12 23.68
CA ARG A 252 -5.67 -21.25 24.60
C ARG A 252 -4.24 -21.80 24.75
N THR A 253 -3.43 -21.68 23.70
CA THR A 253 -1.99 -21.91 23.78
C THR A 253 -1.34 -20.63 24.30
N PRO A 254 -0.74 -20.64 25.50
CA PRO A 254 -0.19 -19.43 26.09
C PRO A 254 1.07 -18.96 25.36
N PHE A 255 1.30 -17.66 25.39
CA PHE A 255 2.56 -17.03 24.99
C PHE A 255 2.91 -15.91 25.97
N ASP A 256 4.19 -15.83 26.31
CA ASP A 256 4.74 -14.74 27.13
C ASP A 256 5.05 -13.51 26.27
N TYR A 257 5.41 -13.71 25.01
CA TYR A 257 5.78 -12.66 24.06
C TYR A 257 5.13 -12.99 22.70
N ALA A 258 4.33 -12.06 22.18
CA ALA A 258 3.65 -12.19 20.91
C ALA A 258 4.60 -11.90 19.74
N ASN A 259 4.88 -12.90 18.91
CA ASN A 259 5.33 -12.70 17.52
C ASN A 259 4.34 -11.82 16.74
N MET A 260 4.85 -10.82 16.03
CA MET A 260 4.04 -9.80 15.35
C MET A 260 4.37 -9.77 13.87
N ALA A 261 3.35 -9.99 13.03
CA ALA A 261 3.47 -9.64 11.61
C ALA A 261 3.17 -8.14 11.43
N HIS A 262 3.78 -7.50 10.44
CA HIS A 262 3.50 -6.12 10.08
C HIS A 262 3.38 -5.96 8.56
N VAL A 263 2.42 -5.14 8.15
CA VAL A 263 2.18 -4.74 6.76
C VAL A 263 1.89 -3.24 6.75
N SER A 264 2.35 -2.55 5.73
CA SER A 264 2.05 -1.15 5.46
C SER A 264 2.07 -0.94 3.94
N ASP A 265 1.73 0.27 3.50
CA ASP A 265 1.73 0.68 2.10
C ASP A 265 0.97 -0.35 1.24
N ILE A 266 -0.27 -0.62 1.63
CA ILE A 266 -1.10 -1.69 1.07
C ILE A 266 -1.71 -1.23 -0.26
N HIS A 267 -2.15 0.03 -0.33
CA HIS A 267 -2.70 0.67 -1.53
C HIS A 267 -3.72 -0.21 -2.26
N ILE A 268 -4.76 -0.66 -1.55
CA ILE A 268 -5.90 -1.32 -2.20
C ILE A 268 -6.45 -0.37 -3.27
N ASN A 269 -6.56 -0.88 -4.50
CA ASN A 269 -6.85 -0.05 -5.66
C ASN A 269 -7.70 -0.79 -6.70
N SER A 270 -9.00 -0.54 -6.65
CA SER A 270 -10.00 -1.07 -7.60
C SER A 270 -9.79 -0.66 -9.05
N ARG A 271 -9.19 0.52 -9.32
CA ARG A 271 -8.86 0.95 -10.68
C ARG A 271 -7.84 0.02 -11.33
N LEU A 272 -6.89 -0.51 -10.57
CA LEU A 272 -5.91 -1.48 -11.08
C LEU A 272 -6.55 -2.82 -11.41
N ASP A 273 -7.59 -3.25 -10.70
CA ASP A 273 -8.36 -4.45 -11.05
C ASP A 273 -9.13 -4.27 -12.39
N ILE A 274 -9.58 -3.05 -12.70
CA ILE A 274 -10.20 -2.72 -13.99
C ILE A 274 -9.15 -2.70 -15.11
N VAL A 275 -8.02 -2.01 -14.89
CA VAL A 275 -6.91 -1.95 -15.85
C VAL A 275 -6.31 -3.33 -16.11
N GLY A 276 -6.32 -4.22 -15.12
CA GLY A 276 -5.87 -5.61 -15.23
C GLY A 276 -6.67 -6.48 -16.19
N GLN A 277 -7.76 -5.96 -16.77
CA GLN A 277 -8.51 -6.63 -17.85
C GLN A 277 -8.00 -6.25 -19.25
N SER A 278 -7.02 -5.33 -19.35
CA SER A 278 -6.59 -4.77 -20.63
C SER A 278 -5.85 -5.79 -21.49
N ASN A 279 -6.35 -5.98 -22.71
CA ASN A 279 -5.67 -6.74 -23.76
C ASN A 279 -4.92 -5.84 -24.76
N ALA A 280 -4.68 -4.57 -24.41
CA ALA A 280 -3.81 -3.70 -25.18
C ALA A 280 -2.38 -4.26 -25.19
N ARG A 281 -1.65 -4.05 -26.29
CA ARG A 281 -0.25 -4.45 -26.46
C ARG A 281 0.56 -3.24 -26.92
N VAL A 282 1.86 -3.23 -26.60
CA VAL A 282 2.76 -2.20 -27.13
C VAL A 282 2.94 -2.39 -28.64
N ILE A 283 3.10 -3.62 -29.11
CA ILE A 283 3.19 -3.95 -30.54
C ILE A 283 2.05 -4.91 -30.89
N GLU A 284 1.29 -4.55 -31.92
CA GLU A 284 0.12 -5.31 -32.38
C GLU A 284 0.52 -6.39 -33.37
N TYR A 285 1.04 -7.50 -32.87
CA TYR A 285 1.21 -8.70 -33.68
C TYR A 285 -0.12 -9.38 -33.98
N PRO A 286 -0.20 -10.22 -35.04
CA PRO A 286 -1.31 -11.14 -35.22
C PRO A 286 -1.62 -11.94 -33.95
N GLU A 287 -2.87 -12.39 -33.84
CA GLU A 287 -3.34 -13.09 -32.65
C GLU A 287 -2.50 -14.36 -32.37
N GLY A 288 -2.04 -14.50 -31.13
CA GLY A 288 -1.20 -15.62 -30.70
C GLY A 288 0.29 -15.51 -31.06
N GLU A 289 0.69 -14.49 -31.84
CA GLU A 289 2.07 -14.31 -32.25
C GLU A 289 2.85 -13.36 -31.34
N HIS A 290 4.12 -13.71 -31.11
CA HIS A 290 5.10 -12.90 -30.37
C HIS A 290 4.60 -12.38 -29.00
N LEU A 291 3.80 -13.19 -28.30
CA LEU A 291 3.26 -12.86 -26.98
C LEU A 291 4.35 -12.64 -25.93
N GLY A 292 5.50 -13.31 -26.03
CA GLY A 292 6.63 -13.03 -25.14
C GLY A 292 7.28 -11.66 -25.37
N GLU A 293 7.23 -11.13 -26.60
CA GLU A 293 7.88 -9.87 -26.98
C GLU A 293 7.00 -8.66 -26.69
N SER A 294 5.70 -8.75 -26.98
CA SER A 294 4.73 -7.73 -26.57
C SER A 294 3.48 -8.41 -26.05
N PRO A 295 3.44 -8.81 -24.78
CA PRO A 295 2.26 -9.43 -24.19
C PRO A 295 1.13 -8.41 -23.98
N PRO A 296 -0.11 -8.89 -23.78
CA PRO A 296 -1.19 -8.07 -23.24
C PRO A 296 -0.80 -7.41 -21.92
N ILE A 297 -1.21 -6.15 -21.70
CA ILE A 297 -0.91 -5.42 -20.46
C ILE A 297 -1.44 -6.16 -19.21
N SER A 298 -2.57 -6.85 -19.30
CA SER A 298 -3.12 -7.69 -18.22
C SER A 298 -2.16 -8.78 -17.73
N GLU A 299 -1.23 -9.25 -18.57
CA GLU A 299 -0.21 -10.23 -18.17
C GLU A 299 1.02 -9.57 -17.52
N LEU A 300 1.19 -8.26 -17.72
CA LEU A 300 2.30 -7.46 -17.20
C LEU A 300 1.95 -6.75 -15.89
N LEU A 301 0.72 -6.25 -15.81
CA LEU A 301 0.21 -5.49 -14.69
C LEU A 301 0.18 -6.37 -13.44
N MET A 302 0.67 -5.79 -12.36
CA MET A 302 0.60 -6.39 -11.05
C MET A 302 -0.39 -5.63 -10.16
N GLY A 303 -1.40 -6.34 -9.66
CA GLY A 303 -2.47 -5.75 -8.86
C GLY A 303 -2.19 -5.80 -7.34
N PRO A 304 -2.23 -4.67 -6.62
CA PRO A 304 -1.90 -4.60 -5.19
C PRO A 304 -2.86 -5.44 -4.34
N ASN A 305 -4.15 -5.47 -4.67
CA ASN A 305 -5.18 -6.27 -4.00
C ASN A 305 -4.80 -7.75 -3.94
N GLY A 306 -4.29 -8.27 -5.06
CA GLY A 306 -3.87 -9.64 -5.18
C GLY A 306 -2.54 -9.95 -4.50
N ASN A 307 -1.65 -8.97 -4.38
CA ASN A 307 -0.37 -9.10 -3.66
C ASN A 307 -0.61 -9.14 -2.16
N PHE A 308 -1.38 -8.20 -1.64
CA PHE A 308 -1.74 -8.14 -0.24
C PHE A 308 -2.46 -9.41 0.22
N ALA A 309 -3.42 -9.91 -0.55
CA ALA A 309 -4.09 -11.18 -0.26
C ALA A 309 -3.10 -12.36 -0.16
N SER A 310 -2.05 -12.38 -0.99
CA SER A 310 -1.01 -13.40 -0.90
C SER A 310 -0.11 -13.22 0.32
N VAL A 311 0.21 -11.98 0.70
CA VAL A 311 0.97 -11.69 1.93
C VAL A 311 0.18 -12.14 3.15
N LEU A 312 -1.12 -11.82 3.23
CA LEU A 312 -2.03 -12.29 4.27
C LEU A 312 -2.06 -13.82 4.38
N GLN A 313 -2.14 -14.53 3.26
CA GLN A 313 -2.12 -16.00 3.26
C GLN A 313 -0.84 -16.55 3.90
N ARG A 314 0.32 -15.95 3.63
CA ARG A 314 1.59 -16.37 4.27
C ARG A 314 1.60 -16.02 5.75
N ILE A 315 1.11 -14.84 6.14
CA ILE A 315 1.01 -14.43 7.54
C ILE A 315 0.10 -15.36 8.35
N VAL A 316 -1.05 -15.77 7.80
CA VAL A 316 -1.96 -16.74 8.43
C VAL A 316 -1.35 -18.14 8.55
N SER A 317 -0.35 -18.44 7.72
CA SER A 317 0.35 -19.73 7.73
C SER A 317 1.66 -19.71 8.53
N SER A 318 2.10 -18.56 9.02
CA SER A 318 3.35 -18.36 9.79
C SER A 318 3.23 -18.64 11.31
N ARG A 319 4.13 -18.07 12.12
CA ARG A 319 4.15 -18.10 13.59
C ARG A 319 3.60 -16.82 14.23
N ALA A 320 3.00 -15.92 13.45
CA ALA A 320 2.48 -14.66 13.97
C ALA A 320 1.30 -14.89 14.92
N HIS A 321 1.30 -14.21 16.07
CA HIS A 321 0.13 -14.20 16.97
C HIS A 321 -0.84 -13.07 16.62
N LEU A 322 -0.34 -11.98 16.05
CA LEU A 322 -1.12 -10.82 15.65
C LEU A 322 -0.56 -10.18 14.37
N LEU A 323 -1.37 -9.36 13.72
CA LEU A 323 -0.99 -8.50 12.60
C LEU A 323 -1.07 -7.03 13.02
N LEU A 324 -0.02 -6.28 12.73
CA LEU A 324 0.03 -4.83 12.78
C LEU A 324 -0.14 -4.28 11.36
N VAL A 325 -1.09 -3.36 11.17
CA VAL A 325 -1.32 -2.65 9.92
C VAL A 325 -0.91 -1.20 10.12
N GLY A 326 0.20 -0.80 9.49
CA GLY A 326 0.82 0.50 9.66
C GLY A 326 0.41 1.52 8.61
N GLY A 327 -0.87 1.64 8.26
CA GLY A 327 -1.37 2.70 7.37
C GLY A 327 -1.25 2.45 5.86
N ASP A 328 -1.70 3.45 5.10
CA ASP A 328 -1.85 3.45 3.63
C ASP A 328 -2.60 2.22 3.12
N LEU A 329 -3.82 2.07 3.63
CA LEU A 329 -4.71 0.97 3.28
C LEU A 329 -5.17 1.07 1.83
N ILE A 330 -5.41 2.29 1.36
CA ILE A 330 -5.92 2.65 0.03
C ILE A 330 -5.08 3.78 -0.55
N ASP A 331 -5.16 4.01 -1.87
CA ASP A 331 -4.52 5.17 -2.51
C ASP A 331 -5.31 6.47 -2.34
N HIS A 332 -6.64 6.37 -2.48
CA HIS A 332 -7.56 7.48 -2.47
C HIS A 332 -9.00 7.01 -2.21
N VAL A 333 -9.82 7.90 -1.67
CA VAL A 333 -11.21 7.61 -1.28
C VAL A 333 -12.11 7.47 -2.51
N HIS A 334 -12.03 8.36 -3.51
CA HIS A 334 -12.72 8.17 -4.77
C HIS A 334 -11.90 7.31 -5.74
N ASN A 335 -12.34 6.09 -6.02
CA ASN A 335 -11.65 5.23 -7.00
C ASN A 335 -12.59 4.64 -8.05
N ALA A 336 -12.01 4.24 -9.19
CA ALA A 336 -12.72 3.73 -10.33
C ALA A 336 -13.47 2.44 -10.01
N TYR A 337 -14.72 2.37 -10.45
CA TYR A 337 -15.60 1.23 -10.24
C TYR A 337 -16.31 0.84 -11.53
N SER A 338 -16.31 -0.45 -11.83
CA SER A 338 -17.14 -1.02 -12.88
C SER A 338 -17.65 -2.39 -12.47
N ARG A 339 -18.94 -2.64 -12.68
CA ARG A 339 -19.54 -3.98 -12.54
C ARG A 339 -19.29 -4.86 -13.76
N ALA A 340 -18.94 -4.25 -14.89
CA ALA A 340 -18.72 -4.99 -16.11
C ALA A 340 -17.41 -5.78 -15.97
N THR A 341 -17.47 -7.04 -16.39
CA THR A 341 -16.31 -7.92 -16.50
C THR A 341 -16.00 -8.15 -17.97
N ASN A 342 -14.74 -8.46 -18.29
CA ASN A 342 -14.25 -8.64 -19.66
C ASN A 342 -14.43 -7.39 -20.52
N LEU A 343 -14.12 -6.23 -19.94
CA LEU A 343 -14.13 -4.98 -20.67
C LEU A 343 -13.09 -5.03 -21.80
N GLY A 344 -13.50 -4.65 -23.02
CA GLY A 344 -12.53 -4.32 -24.06
C GLY A 344 -11.78 -3.02 -23.72
N ILE A 345 -10.69 -2.73 -24.42
CA ILE A 345 -9.80 -1.58 -24.15
C ILE A 345 -10.57 -0.27 -23.96
N LYS A 346 -11.50 0.04 -24.87
CA LYS A 346 -12.34 1.24 -24.75
C LYS A 346 -13.15 1.25 -23.45
N GLY A 347 -13.78 0.14 -23.09
CA GLY A 347 -14.58 0.04 -21.86
C GLY A 347 -13.73 0.19 -20.60
N ILE A 348 -12.47 -0.24 -20.64
CA ILE A 348 -11.50 0.01 -19.57
C ILE A 348 -11.19 1.50 -19.49
N TRP A 349 -10.83 2.14 -20.62
CA TRP A 349 -10.55 3.57 -20.66
C TRP A 349 -11.73 4.41 -20.20
N ASP A 350 -12.95 4.09 -20.63
CA ASP A 350 -14.17 4.76 -20.17
C ASP A 350 -14.36 4.61 -18.65
N ALA A 351 -14.05 3.43 -18.09
CA ALA A 351 -14.20 3.16 -16.66
C ALA A 351 -13.14 3.87 -15.81
N VAL A 352 -11.95 4.14 -16.37
CA VAL A 352 -10.85 4.81 -15.68
C VAL A 352 -10.62 6.25 -16.14
N ASP A 353 -11.56 6.79 -16.91
CA ASP A 353 -11.53 8.15 -17.44
C ASP A 353 -11.66 9.18 -16.31
N MET A 354 -10.65 10.04 -16.20
CA MET A 354 -10.63 11.13 -15.21
C MET A 354 -10.98 12.50 -15.79
N SER A 355 -11.49 12.57 -17.03
CA SER A 355 -12.02 13.80 -17.58
C SER A 355 -13.20 14.29 -16.75
N ASP A 356 -13.61 15.55 -16.90
CA ASP A 356 -14.78 16.06 -16.17
C ASP A 356 -16.07 15.33 -16.57
N ALA A 357 -16.13 14.77 -17.77
CA ALA A 357 -17.24 13.95 -18.22
C ALA A 357 -17.19 12.51 -17.67
N GLY A 358 -15.99 11.94 -17.53
CA GLY A 358 -15.78 10.56 -17.09
C GLY A 358 -15.71 10.38 -15.57
N TYR A 359 -15.33 11.43 -14.83
CA TYR A 359 -15.14 11.38 -13.39
C TYR A 359 -16.41 11.78 -12.63
N THR A 360 -17.25 10.80 -12.34
CA THR A 360 -18.56 11.01 -11.71
C THR A 360 -18.71 10.12 -10.48
N ASN A 361 -19.70 10.39 -9.63
CA ASN A 361 -20.06 9.46 -8.54
C ASN A 361 -20.48 8.07 -9.05
N ALA A 362 -20.79 7.90 -10.35
CA ALA A 362 -21.12 6.61 -10.94
C ALA A 362 -19.89 5.78 -11.34
N THR A 363 -18.78 6.45 -11.64
CA THR A 363 -17.54 5.83 -12.15
C THR A 363 -16.44 5.86 -11.11
N TYR A 364 -16.43 6.87 -10.23
CA TYR A 364 -15.48 7.06 -9.13
C TYR A 364 -16.20 7.24 -7.78
N PRO A 365 -16.81 6.19 -7.22
CA PRO A 365 -17.59 6.34 -6.00
C PRO A 365 -16.75 6.22 -4.71
N LYS A 366 -16.97 7.08 -3.72
CA LYS A 366 -16.21 7.15 -2.45
C LYS A 366 -16.17 5.86 -1.64
N GLY A 367 -14.99 5.43 -1.20
CA GLY A 367 -14.76 4.36 -0.23
C GLY A 367 -14.86 2.95 -0.81
N VAL A 368 -14.72 2.77 -2.13
CA VAL A 368 -14.79 1.42 -2.73
C VAL A 368 -13.66 0.52 -2.22
N ASP A 369 -12.46 1.09 -2.09
CA ASP A 369 -11.28 0.37 -1.62
C ASP A 369 -11.30 0.13 -0.11
N PHE A 370 -11.89 1.04 0.68
CA PHE A 370 -12.13 0.78 2.10
C PHE A 370 -13.03 -0.43 2.34
N MET A 371 -14.07 -0.60 1.51
CA MET A 371 -14.95 -1.77 1.59
C MET A 371 -14.21 -3.06 1.18
N ALA A 372 -13.33 -2.98 0.18
CA ALA A 372 -12.44 -4.08 -0.19
C ALA A 372 -11.51 -4.47 0.95
N PHE A 373 -10.82 -3.50 1.56
CA PHE A 373 -9.96 -3.74 2.72
C PHE A 373 -10.75 -4.34 3.91
N PHE A 374 -11.91 -3.76 4.25
CA PHE A 374 -12.81 -4.28 5.28
C PHE A 374 -13.20 -5.75 5.04
N SER A 375 -13.51 -6.09 3.78
CA SER A 375 -13.86 -7.46 3.38
C SER A 375 -12.72 -8.45 3.64
N MET A 376 -11.47 -8.03 3.41
CA MET A 376 -10.29 -8.85 3.72
C MET A 376 -10.07 -8.99 5.23
N LEU A 377 -10.25 -7.90 5.98
CA LEU A 377 -10.00 -7.85 7.42
C LEU A 377 -10.99 -8.73 8.21
N VAL A 378 -12.29 -8.70 7.86
CA VAL A 378 -13.28 -9.59 8.49
C VAL A 378 -12.93 -11.06 8.25
N ARG A 379 -12.47 -11.43 7.04
CA ARG A 379 -12.01 -12.81 6.76
C ARG A 379 -10.79 -13.19 7.57
N LEU A 380 -9.85 -12.26 7.75
CA LEU A 380 -8.67 -12.47 8.57
C LEU A 380 -9.05 -12.68 10.04
N GLY A 381 -9.98 -11.89 10.56
CA GLY A 381 -10.55 -12.07 11.89
C GLY A 381 -11.24 -13.44 12.04
N ARG A 382 -12.01 -13.88 11.04
CA ARG A 382 -12.61 -15.23 11.01
C ARG A 382 -11.56 -16.35 11.00
N ALA A 383 -10.37 -16.10 10.46
CA ALA A 383 -9.24 -17.04 10.51
C ALA A 383 -8.52 -17.08 11.88
N GLY A 384 -8.92 -16.23 12.83
CA GLY A 384 -8.39 -16.21 14.19
C GLY A 384 -7.10 -15.40 14.36
N LEU A 385 -6.86 -14.40 13.50
CA LEU A 385 -5.73 -13.49 13.64
C LEU A 385 -6.21 -12.08 14.08
N PRO A 386 -5.85 -11.62 15.30
CA PRO A 386 -6.13 -10.24 15.72
C PRO A 386 -5.32 -9.24 14.88
N VAL A 387 -5.97 -8.14 14.52
CA VAL A 387 -5.39 -7.06 13.73
C VAL A 387 -5.40 -5.78 14.55
N PHE A 388 -4.25 -5.15 14.70
CA PHE A 388 -4.12 -3.79 15.23
C PHE A 388 -3.70 -2.88 14.09
N GLY A 389 -4.18 -1.64 14.04
CA GLY A 389 -3.58 -0.72 13.09
C GLY A 389 -4.01 0.73 13.20
N VAL A 390 -3.30 1.53 12.43
CA VAL A 390 -3.41 2.99 12.34
C VAL A 390 -3.53 3.39 10.87
N PRO A 391 -4.09 4.57 10.56
CA PRO A 391 -4.12 5.04 9.19
C PRO A 391 -2.78 5.66 8.77
N GLY A 392 -2.58 5.76 7.46
CA GLY A 392 -1.53 6.55 6.81
C GLY A 392 -2.07 7.81 6.15
N ASN A 393 -1.24 8.50 5.37
CA ASN A 393 -1.64 9.73 4.69
C ASN A 393 -2.58 9.49 3.50
N HIS A 394 -2.40 8.39 2.77
CA HIS A 394 -3.23 8.09 1.60
C HIS A 394 -4.67 7.69 1.96
N ASP A 395 -4.91 7.26 3.20
CA ASP A 395 -6.24 6.88 3.69
C ASP A 395 -7.26 8.04 3.69
N VAL A 396 -6.80 9.28 3.48
CA VAL A 396 -7.64 10.48 3.40
C VAL A 396 -7.41 11.32 2.15
N TYR A 397 -6.72 10.79 1.16
CA TYR A 397 -6.62 11.41 -0.15
C TYR A 397 -7.98 11.32 -0.85
N ASP A 398 -8.64 12.46 -1.08
CA ASP A 398 -10.03 12.47 -1.57
C ASP A 398 -10.13 12.00 -3.02
N GLU A 399 -9.35 12.60 -3.90
CA GLU A 399 -9.50 12.45 -5.35
C GLU A 399 -8.42 11.55 -5.96
N ALA A 400 -8.78 10.75 -6.97
CA ALA A 400 -7.78 9.99 -7.71
C ALA A 400 -6.87 10.92 -8.54
N PHE A 401 -5.63 10.48 -8.77
CA PHE A 401 -4.73 11.05 -9.77
C PHE A 401 -4.40 10.03 -10.87
N GLY A 402 -3.96 10.50 -12.03
CA GLY A 402 -3.55 9.66 -13.15
C GLY A 402 -2.27 8.86 -12.83
N ILE A 403 -2.00 7.78 -13.58
CA ILE A 403 -0.84 6.90 -13.32
C ILE A 403 0.53 7.59 -13.53
N SER A 404 0.58 8.75 -14.17
CA SER A 404 1.80 9.56 -14.23
C SER A 404 1.41 11.03 -14.19
N PRO A 405 1.06 11.56 -13.01
CA PRO A 405 0.50 12.90 -12.88
C PRO A 405 1.52 13.97 -13.30
N ARG A 406 1.02 15.10 -13.77
CA ARG A 406 1.82 16.23 -14.28
C ARG A 406 1.38 17.53 -13.62
N PHE A 407 2.35 18.30 -13.14
CA PHE A 407 2.13 19.69 -12.72
C PHE A 407 2.96 20.60 -13.64
N SER A 408 2.25 21.39 -14.46
CA SER A 408 2.86 22.15 -15.56
C SER A 408 3.63 21.21 -16.50
N ILE A 409 4.92 21.46 -16.71
CA ILE A 409 5.81 20.66 -17.57
C ILE A 409 6.57 19.57 -16.82
N SER A 410 6.44 19.49 -15.49
CA SER A 410 7.20 18.56 -14.65
C SER A 410 6.34 17.39 -14.18
N ARG A 411 6.96 16.22 -14.07
CA ARG A 411 6.35 15.07 -13.38
C ARG A 411 6.28 15.39 -11.89
N THR A 412 5.14 15.14 -11.26
CA THR A 412 5.00 15.28 -9.80
C THR A 412 5.31 14.01 -9.04
N ASN A 413 5.19 12.85 -9.71
CA ASN A 413 5.58 11.57 -9.15
C ASN A 413 5.97 10.63 -10.30
N ALA A 414 7.21 10.12 -10.28
CA ALA A 414 7.70 9.18 -11.29
C ALA A 414 7.32 7.73 -10.95
N ASN A 415 7.06 7.40 -9.68
CA ASN A 415 6.99 6.04 -9.15
C ASN A 415 5.78 5.19 -9.58
N PRO A 416 4.55 5.72 -9.81
CA PRO A 416 3.36 4.87 -9.88
C PRO A 416 3.36 3.79 -10.99
N PRO A 417 3.96 3.99 -12.18
CA PRO A 417 4.09 2.91 -13.16
C PRO A 417 5.00 1.75 -12.68
N ALA A 418 6.11 2.06 -12.01
CA ALA A 418 7.00 1.03 -11.46
C ALA A 418 6.33 0.21 -10.37
N ASP A 419 5.54 0.87 -9.52
CA ASP A 419 4.77 0.26 -8.43
C ASP A 419 3.83 -0.85 -8.93
N VAL A 420 3.36 -0.75 -10.18
CA VAL A 420 2.45 -1.72 -10.83
C VAL A 420 3.15 -2.57 -11.90
N ASN A 421 4.49 -2.53 -11.94
CA ASN A 421 5.35 -3.29 -12.85
C ASN A 421 5.09 -2.98 -14.34
N LEU A 422 4.78 -1.73 -14.68
CA LEU A 422 4.60 -1.25 -16.05
C LEU A 422 5.66 -0.21 -16.42
N THR A 423 6.10 -0.24 -17.68
CA THR A 423 6.76 0.90 -18.32
C THR A 423 5.76 2.05 -18.43
N PHE A 424 6.22 3.29 -18.49
CA PHE A 424 5.45 4.47 -18.84
C PHE A 424 4.63 4.20 -20.10
N TYR A 425 5.22 3.73 -21.20
CA TYR A 425 4.44 3.50 -22.43
C TYR A 425 3.31 2.48 -22.23
N GLU A 426 3.56 1.38 -21.53
CA GLU A 426 2.51 0.40 -21.17
C GLU A 426 1.45 1.03 -20.26
N ALA A 427 1.85 1.79 -19.23
CA ALA A 427 0.91 2.46 -18.33
C ALA A 427 0.03 3.48 -19.07
N LEU A 428 0.60 4.28 -19.97
CA LEU A 428 -0.15 5.23 -20.80
C LEU A 428 -1.20 4.52 -21.65
N LEU A 429 -0.83 3.39 -22.29
CA LEU A 429 -1.78 2.57 -23.04
C LEU A 429 -2.86 1.94 -22.17
N ALA A 430 -2.52 1.55 -20.94
CA ALA A 430 -3.45 0.90 -20.03
C ALA A 430 -4.52 1.87 -19.50
N PHE A 431 -4.10 3.07 -19.10
CA PHE A 431 -4.94 4.08 -18.45
C PHE A 431 -5.63 5.04 -19.42
N GLY A 432 -5.22 5.05 -20.69
CA GLY A 432 -5.88 5.87 -21.70
C GLY A 432 -5.57 7.37 -21.57
N PRO A 433 -6.38 8.25 -22.19
CA PRO A 433 -6.02 9.66 -22.41
C PRO A 433 -5.80 10.48 -21.12
N THR A 434 -6.39 10.07 -20.00
CA THR A 434 -6.36 10.82 -18.73
C THR A 434 -5.27 10.38 -17.75
N TRP A 435 -4.24 9.70 -18.27
CA TRP A 435 -3.08 9.24 -17.49
C TRP A 435 -2.34 10.34 -16.72
N HIS A 436 -2.43 11.60 -17.17
CA HIS A 436 -1.68 12.76 -16.64
C HIS A 436 -2.47 13.60 -15.64
N VAL A 437 -3.79 13.35 -15.51
CA VAL A 437 -4.71 14.26 -14.82
C VAL A 437 -4.43 14.28 -13.31
N ILE A 438 -4.39 15.49 -12.75
CA ILE A 438 -4.43 15.73 -11.30
C ILE A 438 -5.77 16.37 -10.99
N LYS A 439 -6.62 15.69 -10.21
CA LYS A 439 -7.90 16.24 -9.77
C LYS A 439 -7.75 17.25 -8.63
N LYS A 440 -6.75 17.03 -7.76
CA LYS A 440 -6.50 17.87 -6.59
C LYS A 440 -5.00 17.84 -6.23
N SER A 441 -4.35 19.01 -6.17
CA SER A 441 -2.91 19.10 -5.94
C SER A 441 -2.49 18.88 -4.48
N PHE A 442 -3.34 19.28 -3.53
CA PHE A 442 -3.17 19.00 -2.09
C PHE A 442 -4.36 18.14 -1.66
N ASN A 443 -4.15 16.82 -1.60
CA ASN A 443 -5.26 15.87 -1.62
C ASN A 443 -5.72 15.41 -0.22
N PHE A 444 -4.88 15.62 0.80
CA PHE A 444 -5.16 15.27 2.18
C PHE A 444 -6.41 15.97 2.71
N THR A 445 -7.42 15.18 3.06
CA THR A 445 -8.73 15.67 3.51
C THR A 445 -9.11 15.00 4.84
N PRO A 446 -8.70 15.55 6.00
CA PRO A 446 -8.82 14.89 7.30
C PRO A 446 -10.27 14.57 7.69
N GLU A 447 -11.27 15.19 7.05
CA GLU A 447 -12.67 14.85 7.22
C GLU A 447 -12.98 13.40 6.85
N LEU A 448 -12.25 12.83 5.89
CA LEU A 448 -12.44 11.47 5.37
C LEU A 448 -11.90 10.38 6.29
N PHE A 449 -11.20 10.75 7.37
CA PHE A 449 -10.89 9.82 8.46
C PHE A 449 -12.15 9.25 9.13
N ASP A 450 -13.34 9.81 8.89
CA ASP A 450 -14.59 9.21 9.33
C ASP A 450 -14.80 7.78 8.80
N TRP A 451 -14.32 7.47 7.59
CA TRP A 451 -14.29 6.10 7.07
C TRP A 451 -13.50 5.17 7.99
N PHE A 452 -12.25 5.53 8.28
CA PHE A 452 -11.38 4.70 9.09
C PHE A 452 -11.93 4.55 10.52
N TYR A 453 -12.24 5.68 11.17
CA TYR A 453 -12.58 5.67 12.59
C TYR A 453 -14.01 5.22 12.93
N THR A 454 -14.85 5.05 11.91
CA THR A 454 -16.18 4.45 12.07
C THR A 454 -16.17 2.95 11.77
N LEU A 455 -15.42 2.52 10.76
CA LEU A 455 -15.42 1.11 10.31
C LEU A 455 -14.46 0.21 11.09
N PHE A 456 -13.27 0.73 11.45
CA PHE A 456 -12.18 -0.12 11.93
C PHE A 456 -11.93 0.02 13.43
N THR A 457 -11.80 1.25 13.93
CA THR A 457 -11.54 1.53 15.34
C THR A 457 -11.89 2.99 15.67
N PRO A 458 -12.45 3.33 16.83
CA PRO A 458 -12.67 4.74 17.19
C PRO A 458 -11.41 5.44 17.74
N PHE A 459 -10.31 4.70 17.93
CA PHE A 459 -9.08 5.20 18.57
C PHE A 459 -8.04 5.63 17.54
N GLU A 460 -7.53 6.84 17.71
CA GLU A 460 -6.43 7.43 16.93
C GLU A 460 -5.07 6.88 17.36
N ASP A 461 -4.89 6.78 18.67
CA ASP A 461 -3.69 6.23 19.30
C ASP A 461 -4.11 5.29 20.41
N PHE A 462 -3.32 4.25 20.64
CA PHE A 462 -3.62 3.29 21.69
C PHE A 462 -2.38 2.59 22.23
N TRP A 463 -2.50 2.16 23.48
CA TRP A 463 -1.58 1.30 24.19
C TRP A 463 -2.33 0.04 24.65
N VAL A 464 -1.94 -1.10 24.08
CA VAL A 464 -2.44 -2.43 24.45
C VAL A 464 -1.38 -3.14 25.27
N LYS A 465 -1.78 -3.66 26.43
CA LYS A 465 -0.93 -4.45 27.33
C LYS A 465 -1.17 -5.94 27.04
N LEU A 466 -0.20 -6.55 26.36
CA LEU A 466 -0.11 -7.98 26.11
C LEU A 466 0.63 -8.66 27.28
N PRO A 467 0.67 -10.01 27.35
CA PRO A 467 1.59 -10.71 28.25
C PRO A 467 3.01 -10.18 28.06
N LYS A 468 3.65 -9.71 29.14
CA LYS A 468 5.03 -9.17 29.23
C LYS A 468 5.45 -8.17 28.13
N GLN A 469 4.50 -7.62 27.36
CA GLN A 469 4.75 -6.71 26.23
C GLN A 469 3.69 -5.60 26.18
N SER A 470 4.13 -4.41 25.79
CA SER A 470 3.30 -3.25 25.55
C SER A 470 3.37 -2.92 24.07
N LEU A 471 2.22 -2.84 23.40
CA LEU A 471 2.11 -2.35 22.02
C LEU A 471 1.51 -0.95 22.06
N VAL A 472 2.27 0.05 21.63
CA VAL A 472 1.78 1.41 21.42
C VAL A 472 1.67 1.66 19.93
N ALA A 473 0.50 2.07 19.44
CA ALA A 473 0.31 2.47 18.06
C ALA A 473 0.00 3.98 18.01
N LEU A 474 0.72 4.69 17.15
CA LEU A 474 0.62 6.13 16.97
C LEU A 474 0.08 6.43 15.56
N GLY A 475 -1.05 7.14 15.50
CA GLY A 475 -1.65 7.57 14.25
C GLY A 475 -0.84 8.66 13.52
N TRP A 476 -1.09 8.82 12.23
CA TRP A 476 -0.49 9.87 11.39
C TRP A 476 -0.79 11.30 11.86
N GLY A 477 -1.89 11.52 12.56
CA GLY A 477 -2.36 12.89 12.88
C GLY A 477 -3.12 13.50 11.71
N ARG A 478 -3.24 14.84 11.69
CA ARG A 478 -4.29 15.54 10.93
C ARG A 478 -3.79 16.40 9.77
N THR A 479 -2.49 16.42 9.53
CA THR A 479 -1.87 17.19 8.46
C THR A 479 -0.72 16.40 7.84
N GLU A 480 -0.26 16.85 6.67
CA GLU A 480 0.96 16.37 6.04
C GLU A 480 1.77 17.57 5.53
N ASP A 481 3.09 17.44 5.56
CA ASP A 481 3.99 18.31 4.82
C ASP A 481 4.60 17.55 3.64
N MET A 482 4.49 18.15 2.46
CA MET A 482 5.12 17.67 1.23
C MET A 482 6.15 18.68 0.67
N VAL A 483 6.41 19.79 1.38
CA VAL A 483 7.22 20.90 0.90
C VAL A 483 8.10 21.50 2.01
N ALA A 484 9.37 21.07 2.06
CA ALA A 484 10.42 21.79 2.79
C ALA A 484 10.88 23.05 2.03
N LEU A 485 10.15 24.17 2.12
CA LEU A 485 10.63 25.46 1.63
C LEU A 485 11.76 25.99 2.54
N GLY A 486 13.00 25.73 2.16
CA GLY A 486 14.18 26.31 2.80
C GLY A 486 14.28 27.80 2.54
N GLY A 487 13.77 28.63 3.45
CA GLY A 487 13.85 30.08 3.33
C GLY A 487 15.28 30.61 3.20
N ALA A 488 15.61 31.21 2.05
CA ALA A 488 16.67 32.21 1.94
C ALA A 488 16.49 33.24 0.80
N SER A 489 15.77 32.94 -0.29
CA SER A 489 15.69 33.85 -1.45
C SER A 489 14.37 34.61 -1.58
N GLY A 490 13.27 34.10 -1.00
CA GLY A 490 11.93 34.67 -1.22
C GLY A 490 11.45 34.52 -2.67
N ASP A 491 12.10 33.66 -3.46
CA ASP A 491 11.82 33.45 -4.87
C ASP A 491 11.45 31.98 -5.10
N PHE A 492 10.17 31.76 -5.40
CA PHE A 492 9.54 30.46 -5.59
C PHE A 492 10.28 29.57 -6.61
N PHE A 493 10.94 30.15 -7.62
CA PHE A 493 11.66 29.38 -8.63
C PHE A 493 13.02 28.84 -8.18
N THR A 494 13.71 29.54 -7.26
CA THR A 494 15.02 29.09 -6.75
C THR A 494 14.88 28.13 -5.58
N ASP A 495 13.85 28.30 -4.75
CA ASP A 495 13.54 27.39 -3.63
C ASP A 495 13.00 26.01 -4.10
N VAL A 496 12.53 25.90 -5.36
CA VAL A 496 12.11 24.63 -5.99
C VAL A 496 13.28 23.75 -6.44
N VAL A 497 14.49 24.32 -6.60
CA VAL A 497 15.65 23.62 -7.19
C VAL A 497 16.74 23.31 -6.15
N ALA A 498 16.75 24.00 -5.01
CA ALA A 498 17.70 23.74 -3.92
C ALA A 498 17.14 22.72 -2.92
N PRO A 499 17.92 21.72 -2.46
CA PRO A 499 17.51 20.89 -1.33
C PRO A 499 17.30 21.80 -0.11
N GLY A 500 16.14 21.69 0.53
CA GLY A 500 15.84 22.42 1.76
C GLY A 500 16.80 22.04 2.90
N PRO A 501 16.80 22.79 4.01
CA PRO A 501 17.59 22.43 5.19
C PRO A 501 17.32 20.97 5.60
N GLY A 502 18.36 20.15 5.62
CA GLY A 502 18.28 18.70 5.89
C GLY A 502 18.45 17.77 4.69
N GLY A 503 18.65 18.32 3.48
CA GLY A 503 18.95 17.51 2.27
C GLY A 503 17.71 16.97 1.55
N GLN A 504 16.50 17.33 1.99
CA GLN A 504 15.23 16.93 1.40
C GLN A 504 14.61 18.16 0.69
N GLY A 505 14.42 18.08 -0.64
CA GLY A 505 13.90 19.18 -1.48
C GLY A 505 12.38 19.13 -1.70
N PHE A 506 11.87 19.92 -2.66
CA PHE A 506 10.47 19.89 -3.09
C PHE A 506 10.03 18.49 -3.55
N GLY A 507 8.88 18.00 -3.07
CA GLY A 507 8.38 16.66 -3.42
C GLY A 507 9.09 15.52 -2.70
N HIS A 508 9.61 15.75 -1.49
CA HIS A 508 10.08 14.68 -0.63
C HIS A 508 8.91 13.76 -0.21
N LEU A 509 9.25 12.57 0.27
CA LEU A 509 8.28 11.64 0.87
C LEU A 509 7.51 12.37 2.00
N PRO A 510 6.17 12.36 2.02
CA PRO A 510 5.37 13.17 2.94
C PRO A 510 5.77 13.01 4.41
N ARG A 511 5.69 14.08 5.18
CA ARG A 511 5.98 14.05 6.61
C ARG A 511 4.71 14.26 7.40
N SER A 512 4.70 13.66 8.57
CA SER A 512 3.64 13.82 9.54
C SER A 512 3.98 14.97 10.49
N ASP A 513 3.49 16.17 10.20
CA ASP A 513 3.84 17.38 10.99
C ASP A 513 3.17 17.40 12.36
N ASP A 514 2.04 16.71 12.44
CA ASP A 514 1.23 16.62 13.65
C ASP A 514 1.61 15.41 14.51
N ALA A 515 2.50 14.51 14.05
CA ALA A 515 3.08 13.47 14.90
C ALA A 515 4.51 13.84 15.32
N VAL A 516 5.01 13.43 16.48
CA VAL A 516 4.32 12.85 17.63
C VAL A 516 3.69 13.99 18.43
N THR A 517 2.35 14.07 18.57
CA THR A 517 1.68 15.11 19.38
C THR A 517 2.08 15.05 20.86
N SER A 518 1.80 16.10 21.63
CA SER A 518 1.98 16.05 23.10
C SER A 518 1.15 14.93 23.76
N ASP A 519 -0.07 14.66 23.26
CA ASP A 519 -0.92 13.58 23.77
C ASP A 519 -0.33 12.20 23.45
N GLN A 520 0.15 12.01 22.21
CA GLN A 520 0.86 10.78 21.81
C GLN A 520 2.12 10.57 22.64
N LEU A 521 2.86 11.65 22.93
CA LEU A 521 4.04 11.58 23.78
C LEU A 521 3.70 11.21 25.23
N VAL A 522 2.58 11.69 25.79
CA VAL A 522 2.12 11.28 27.13
C VAL A 522 1.83 9.77 27.16
N LEU A 523 1.10 9.27 26.16
CA LEU A 523 0.81 7.84 26.04
C LEU A 523 2.10 7.01 25.92
N LEU A 524 3.02 7.45 25.06
CA LEU A 524 4.30 6.77 24.84
C LEU A 524 5.19 6.79 26.10
N ARG A 525 5.26 7.92 26.81
CA ARG A 525 6.00 8.03 28.09
C ARG A 525 5.44 7.08 29.14
N ALA A 526 4.11 7.04 29.30
CA ALA A 526 3.46 6.15 30.25
C ALA A 526 3.79 4.68 29.95
N ALA A 527 3.77 4.27 28.68
CA ALA A 527 4.15 2.92 28.28
C ALA A 527 5.66 2.64 28.45
N ALA A 528 6.52 3.64 28.21
CA ALA A 528 7.96 3.55 28.36
C ALA A 528 8.42 3.48 29.83
N ASP A 529 7.62 4.02 30.74
CA ASP A 529 7.86 3.96 32.18
C ASP A 529 7.28 2.67 32.82
N ASP A 530 6.44 1.91 32.10
CA ASP A 530 6.03 0.55 32.49
C ASP A 530 7.17 -0.45 32.26
N THR A 531 8.05 -0.56 33.25
CA THR A 531 9.21 -1.46 33.22
C THR A 531 8.87 -2.96 33.33
N GLU A 532 7.61 -3.32 33.59
CA GLU A 532 7.19 -4.73 33.66
C GLU A 532 7.05 -5.38 32.27
N ARG A 533 6.93 -4.56 31.22
CA ARG A 533 6.67 -5.01 29.85
C ARG A 533 7.71 -4.48 28.87
N LYS A 534 7.99 -5.28 27.84
CA LYS A 534 8.80 -4.81 26.71
C LYS A 534 7.96 -3.94 25.80
N LEU A 535 8.44 -2.72 25.51
CA LEU A 535 7.71 -1.75 24.70
C LEU A 535 8.02 -1.94 23.20
N ILE A 536 6.95 -2.16 22.44
CA ILE A 536 6.90 -2.17 20.98
C ILE A 536 6.06 -0.96 20.53
N VAL A 537 6.59 -0.16 19.61
CA VAL A 537 5.90 1.00 19.05
C VAL A 537 5.61 0.75 17.57
N ALA A 538 4.43 1.14 17.11
CA ALA A 538 4.02 1.06 15.71
C ALA A 538 3.48 2.41 15.19
N SER A 539 3.79 2.76 13.95
CA SER A 539 3.24 3.93 13.26
C SER A 539 3.29 3.74 11.74
N HIS A 540 2.57 4.59 11.00
CA HIS A 540 2.78 4.70 9.55
C HIS A 540 4.04 5.50 9.23
N PHE A 541 4.16 6.73 9.74
CA PHE A 541 5.35 7.57 9.58
C PHE A 541 6.62 6.84 10.06
N THR A 542 7.75 7.10 9.43
CA THR A 542 9.03 6.49 9.79
C THR A 542 9.68 7.20 10.97
N VAL A 543 10.45 6.46 11.77
CA VAL A 543 11.47 7.07 12.64
C VAL A 543 12.81 7.16 11.92
N LEU A 544 13.19 6.08 11.23
CA LEU A 544 14.38 5.98 10.40
C LEU A 544 13.97 5.36 9.07
N SER A 545 14.40 5.98 7.98
CA SER A 545 14.31 5.44 6.63
C SER A 545 15.29 6.20 5.75
N TYR A 546 16.12 5.46 5.02
CA TYR A 546 17.14 6.06 4.17
C TYR A 546 16.49 6.72 2.93
N ALA A 547 17.18 7.70 2.33
CA ALA A 547 16.83 8.30 1.04
C ALA A 547 17.17 7.35 -0.11
N GLU A 548 16.38 7.40 -1.18
CA GLU A 548 16.35 6.42 -2.27
C GLU A 548 17.73 6.16 -2.89
N ASP A 549 18.55 7.21 -2.98
CA ASP A 549 19.92 7.21 -3.50
C ASP A 549 20.95 6.55 -2.56
N ILE A 550 20.64 6.42 -1.27
CA ILE A 550 21.51 5.77 -0.29
C ILE A 550 21.36 4.25 -0.36
N LYS A 551 22.48 3.59 -0.65
CA LYS A 551 22.63 2.12 -0.70
C LYS A 551 22.40 1.49 0.67
N LEU A 552 21.63 0.40 0.72
CA LEU A 552 21.44 -0.42 1.92
C LEU A 552 22.50 -1.52 1.96
N ALA A 553 23.42 -1.48 2.93
CA ALA A 553 24.44 -2.53 3.04
C ALA A 553 23.82 -3.89 3.44
N THR A 554 24.13 -4.95 2.69
CA THR A 554 23.83 -6.35 3.08
C THR A 554 24.96 -7.03 3.85
N GLU A 555 26.20 -6.57 3.67
CA GLU A 555 27.37 -7.15 4.31
C GLU A 555 28.27 -6.01 4.77
N PHE A 556 28.54 -5.95 6.08
CA PHE A 556 29.33 -4.89 6.70
C PHE A 556 30.81 -4.85 6.25
N ASN A 557 31.26 -5.81 5.43
CA ASN A 557 32.61 -5.85 4.91
C ASN A 557 32.60 -5.99 3.39
N SER A 558 32.79 -4.85 2.70
CA SER A 558 33.92 -4.62 1.78
C SER A 558 33.63 -3.55 0.72
N HIS A 559 32.39 -3.10 0.52
CA HIS A 559 32.08 -2.05 -0.47
C HIS A 559 30.98 -1.08 -0.01
N GLY A 560 31.33 -0.11 0.85
CA GLY A 560 30.90 1.29 0.63
C GLY A 560 29.73 1.92 1.41
N GLY A 561 29.06 1.24 2.35
CA GLY A 561 28.05 1.92 3.21
C GLY A 561 28.66 2.41 4.52
N ALA A 562 29.16 3.65 4.60
CA ALA A 562 29.53 4.22 5.90
C ALA A 562 28.27 4.39 6.78
N PRO A 563 28.32 4.12 8.10
CA PRO A 563 27.18 4.37 8.97
C PRO A 563 26.75 5.84 8.87
N GLY A 564 25.45 6.05 8.75
CA GLY A 564 24.86 7.39 8.69
C GLY A 564 24.97 8.10 10.04
N VAL A 565 25.10 9.42 10.02
CA VAL A 565 25.09 10.27 11.21
C VAL A 565 23.72 10.93 11.29
N LEU A 566 22.98 10.66 12.37
CA LEU A 566 21.68 11.28 12.63
C LEU A 566 21.80 12.54 13.48
N ASP A 567 20.98 13.54 13.16
CA ASP A 567 20.59 14.61 14.08
C ASP A 567 19.21 14.29 14.67
N ARG A 568 19.03 14.53 15.97
CA ARG A 568 17.77 14.30 16.70
C ARG A 568 16.76 15.45 16.56
N ARG A 569 17.19 16.60 16.06
CA ARG A 569 16.40 17.83 15.87
C ARG A 569 16.11 18.09 14.40
N GLU A 570 17.08 17.83 13.54
CA GLU A 570 16.96 18.07 12.11
C GLU A 570 16.60 16.78 11.34
N TRP A 571 16.17 16.98 10.09
CA TRP A 571 15.96 15.89 9.14
C TRP A 571 17.25 15.63 8.38
N THR A 572 17.47 14.37 8.06
CA THR A 572 18.62 13.93 7.27
C THR A 572 18.15 12.99 6.18
N ASN A 573 19.03 12.63 5.26
CA ASN A 573 18.77 11.57 4.28
C ASN A 573 18.60 10.16 4.91
N TYR A 574 18.58 10.05 6.25
CA TYR A 574 18.32 8.82 7.00
C TYR A 574 16.97 8.83 7.75
N THR A 575 16.19 9.91 7.61
CA THR A 575 14.87 10.10 8.24
C THR A 575 13.84 10.57 7.21
N MET A 576 13.69 9.82 6.11
CA MET A 576 12.71 10.11 5.05
C MET A 576 11.29 9.71 5.47
N GLY A 577 10.29 10.55 5.18
CA GLY A 577 8.89 10.22 5.45
C GLY A 577 8.57 10.10 6.95
N THR A 578 9.19 10.98 7.73
CA THR A 578 9.22 10.92 9.20
C THR A 578 8.21 11.88 9.82
N PHE A 579 8.36 12.16 11.10
CA PHE A 579 7.51 13.02 11.92
C PHE A 579 8.28 14.26 12.39
N GLU A 580 7.56 15.35 12.70
CA GLU A 580 8.18 16.64 13.03
C GLU A 580 8.22 16.93 14.55
N SER A 581 7.15 16.62 15.27
CA SER A 581 6.96 17.02 16.67
C SER A 581 7.62 16.03 17.65
N HIS A 582 8.20 16.56 18.74
CA HIS A 582 8.83 15.81 19.86
C HIS A 582 9.88 14.75 19.45
N ARG A 583 10.60 14.99 18.34
CA ARG A 583 11.70 14.12 17.88
C ARG A 583 12.75 13.86 18.96
N PRO A 584 13.29 14.88 19.68
CA PRO A 584 14.32 14.66 20.68
C PRO A 584 13.90 13.64 21.75
N GLU A 585 12.65 13.70 22.20
CA GLU A 585 12.11 12.82 23.23
C GLU A 585 11.98 11.37 22.75
N VAL A 586 11.51 11.15 21.52
CA VAL A 586 11.44 9.80 20.94
C VAL A 586 12.84 9.21 20.75
N PHE A 587 13.78 10.01 20.21
CA PHE A 587 15.18 9.58 20.07
C PHE A 587 15.86 9.33 21.42
N ASP A 588 15.51 10.07 22.46
CA ASP A 588 15.99 9.81 23.82
C ASP A 588 15.46 8.50 24.39
N MET A 589 14.19 8.16 24.17
CA MET A 589 13.66 6.85 24.58
C MET A 589 14.32 5.69 23.86
N LEU A 590 14.60 5.85 22.56
CA LEU A 590 15.35 4.87 21.77
C LEU A 590 16.79 4.71 22.28
N ALA A 591 17.49 5.82 22.51
CA ALA A 591 18.85 5.83 23.06
C ALA A 591 18.93 5.23 24.48
N GLN A 592 17.92 5.49 25.31
CA GLN A 592 17.79 4.91 26.64
C GLN A 592 17.30 3.46 26.63
N ARG A 593 17.00 2.90 25.44
CA ARG A 593 16.50 1.53 25.24
C ARG A 593 15.20 1.24 25.99
N LYS A 594 14.39 2.29 26.21
CA LYS A 594 13.04 2.14 26.75
C LYS A 594 12.10 1.50 25.74
N ILE A 595 12.29 1.81 24.47
CA ILE A 595 11.64 1.13 23.34
C ILE A 595 12.53 -0.05 22.93
N GLN A 596 11.97 -1.25 22.81
CA GLN A 596 12.68 -2.43 22.33
C GLN A 596 12.60 -2.54 20.80
N CYS A 597 11.43 -2.29 20.24
CA CYS A 597 11.21 -2.38 18.81
C CYS A 597 10.31 -1.24 18.35
N PHE A 598 10.67 -0.63 17.23
CA PHE A 598 9.82 0.32 16.52
C PHE A 598 9.49 -0.29 15.15
N ILE A 599 8.22 -0.47 14.82
CA ILE A 599 7.77 -1.07 13.57
C ILE A 599 7.02 -0.01 12.76
N THR A 600 7.38 0.17 11.49
CA THR A 600 6.89 1.31 10.70
C THR A 600 6.83 0.99 9.19
N GLY A 601 6.17 1.85 8.40
CA GLY A 601 6.01 1.76 6.94
C GLY A 601 6.32 3.09 6.23
N HIS A 602 5.52 3.45 5.21
CA HIS A 602 5.55 4.71 4.46
C HIS A 602 6.64 4.87 3.40
N SER A 603 7.85 4.32 3.61
CA SER A 603 8.95 4.54 2.67
C SER A 603 9.02 3.57 1.50
N HIS A 604 8.22 2.49 1.51
CA HIS A 604 8.33 1.38 0.55
C HIS A 604 9.75 0.76 0.51
N ARG A 605 10.56 0.95 1.57
CA ARG A 605 11.95 0.50 1.63
C ARG A 605 12.17 -0.30 2.89
N ARG A 606 12.00 -1.62 2.78
CA ARG A 606 12.31 -2.53 3.89
C ARG A 606 13.72 -2.30 4.40
N ALA A 607 13.86 -2.26 5.72
CA ALA A 607 15.15 -2.40 6.40
C ALA A 607 14.93 -2.61 7.90
N VAL A 608 15.93 -3.19 8.55
CA VAL A 608 16.07 -3.17 10.00
C VAL A 608 17.20 -2.22 10.32
N TYR A 609 16.88 -1.18 11.08
CA TYR A 609 17.84 -0.18 11.52
C TYR A 609 18.21 -0.39 12.99
N PHE A 610 19.48 -0.15 13.30
CA PHE A 610 20.03 -0.18 14.65
C PHE A 610 20.73 1.14 14.96
N LEU A 611 20.58 1.59 16.20
CA LEU A 611 21.22 2.79 16.73
C LEU A 611 22.42 2.39 17.60
N SER A 612 23.60 2.94 17.31
CA SER A 612 24.74 2.83 18.24
C SER A 612 25.05 4.15 18.93
N ASP A 613 25.59 4.03 20.15
CA ASP A 613 26.19 5.16 20.87
C ASP A 613 27.42 5.61 20.08
N ALA A 614 27.35 6.76 19.41
CA ALA A 614 28.52 7.34 18.80
C ALA A 614 29.57 7.55 19.90
N LYS A 615 30.72 6.86 19.82
CA LYS A 615 31.88 7.22 20.63
C LYS A 615 32.17 8.69 20.37
N LYS A 616 32.58 9.43 21.41
CA LYS A 616 33.04 10.84 21.34
C LYS A 616 34.20 10.98 20.34
N SER A 617 33.94 10.90 19.04
CA SER A 617 34.93 11.01 17.99
C SER A 617 34.68 12.30 17.24
N TRP A 618 35.48 13.31 17.57
CA TRP A 618 35.63 14.50 16.75
C TRP A 618 36.17 14.05 15.39
N ARG A 619 35.33 14.05 14.35
CA ARG A 619 35.78 13.81 12.98
C ARG A 619 35.55 15.10 12.20
N TRP A 620 36.63 15.70 11.74
CA TRP A 620 36.58 16.74 10.71
C TRP A 620 36.06 16.09 9.42
N THR A 621 34.95 16.61 8.90
CA THR A 621 34.51 16.29 7.53
C THR A 621 35.19 17.26 6.56
N TRP A 622 35.47 16.81 5.34
CA TRP A 622 36.14 17.60 4.30
C TRP A 622 35.33 18.85 3.85
N SER A 623 34.08 18.97 4.31
CA SER A 623 33.18 20.12 4.13
C SER A 623 33.20 21.12 5.29
N GLY A 624 34.11 20.99 6.27
CA GLY A 624 34.37 22.02 7.28
C GLY A 624 33.36 22.13 8.43
N GLY A 625 32.47 21.15 8.59
CA GLY A 625 31.50 21.12 9.71
C GLY A 625 32.02 20.33 10.92
N LEU A 626 31.87 20.90 12.12
CA LEU A 626 31.99 20.21 13.41
C LEU A 626 30.77 19.30 13.61
N LEU A 627 30.99 17.99 13.80
CA LEU A 627 29.95 17.08 14.27
C LEU A 627 29.61 17.39 15.73
N ASN A 628 28.35 17.74 16.00
CA ASN A 628 27.85 18.03 17.34
C ASN A 628 27.78 16.75 18.20
N SER A 629 27.84 16.90 19.53
CA SER A 629 27.86 15.79 20.51
C SER A 629 26.57 14.96 20.62
N ASP A 630 25.54 15.32 19.83
CA ASP A 630 24.19 14.73 19.89
C ASP A 630 23.96 13.63 18.84
N ASN A 631 24.94 13.36 17.99
CA ASN A 631 24.74 12.54 16.79
C ASN A 631 24.83 11.03 17.06
N ARG A 632 23.99 10.25 16.39
CA ARG A 632 23.95 8.77 16.50
C ARG A 632 24.36 8.11 15.19
N LEU A 633 25.05 6.97 15.27
CA LEU A 633 25.35 6.16 14.09
C LEU A 633 24.21 5.18 13.83
N VAL A 634 23.84 5.07 12.55
CA VAL A 634 22.79 4.15 12.09
C VAL A 634 23.38 3.07 11.23
N TYR A 635 22.92 1.86 11.51
CA TYR A 635 23.18 0.66 10.74
C TYR A 635 21.89 0.19 10.11
N ALA A 636 21.90 -0.09 8.82
CA ALA A 636 20.74 -0.61 8.09
C ALA A 636 21.06 -1.99 7.55
N TYR A 637 20.13 -2.92 7.71
CA TYR A 637 20.21 -4.27 7.15
C TYR A 637 18.93 -4.59 6.40
N LEU A 638 19.03 -5.24 5.25
CA LEU A 638 17.86 -5.68 4.48
C LEU A 638 17.63 -7.19 4.66
N PRO A 639 16.73 -7.62 5.55
CA PRO A 639 16.53 -9.03 5.79
C PRO A 639 15.64 -9.68 4.72
N GLU A 640 16.09 -10.79 4.15
CA GLU A 640 15.17 -11.89 3.84
C GLU A 640 14.81 -12.64 5.13
N HIS A 641 15.83 -12.84 5.97
CA HIS A 641 15.80 -13.35 7.33
C HIS A 641 16.99 -12.73 8.06
N PHE A 642 16.81 -12.28 9.30
CA PHE A 642 17.91 -11.81 10.16
C PHE A 642 17.83 -12.47 11.54
N ASP A 643 18.86 -13.24 11.88
CA ASP A 643 19.03 -13.93 13.16
C ASP A 643 19.77 -13.03 14.16
N PHE A 644 19.05 -12.54 15.17
CA PHE A 644 19.62 -11.67 16.21
C PHE A 644 20.59 -12.42 17.14
N ALA A 645 20.60 -13.76 17.14
CA ALA A 645 21.58 -14.54 17.88
C ALA A 645 22.94 -14.60 17.16
N ARG A 646 22.98 -14.26 15.87
CA ARG A 646 24.18 -14.29 15.02
C ARG A 646 24.33 -12.97 14.27
N PRO A 647 24.53 -11.84 14.97
CA PRO A 647 24.73 -10.57 14.30
C PRO A 647 25.98 -10.58 13.41
N PRO A 648 26.02 -9.71 12.39
CA PRO A 648 27.25 -9.38 11.68
C PRO A 648 28.40 -9.04 12.64
N GLN A 649 29.64 -9.31 12.25
CA GLN A 649 30.83 -9.21 13.12
C GLN A 649 31.05 -7.81 13.74
N GLU A 650 30.51 -6.78 13.10
CA GLU A 650 30.64 -5.37 13.41
C GLU A 650 29.61 -4.89 14.43
N LEU A 651 28.50 -5.62 14.58
CA LEU A 651 27.43 -5.32 15.51
C LEU A 651 27.52 -6.26 16.71
N LYS A 652 27.58 -5.68 17.90
CA LYS A 652 27.42 -6.47 19.11
C LYS A 652 25.96 -6.78 19.33
N ARG A 653 25.67 -7.91 19.98
CA ARG A 653 24.30 -8.27 20.33
C ARG A 653 23.61 -7.22 21.18
N GLU A 654 24.37 -6.51 22.03
CA GLU A 654 23.84 -5.41 22.83
C GLU A 654 23.54 -4.17 21.98
N GLU A 655 23.98 -4.05 20.73
CA GLU A 655 23.71 -2.91 19.85
C GLU A 655 22.47 -3.14 18.96
N LEU A 656 21.85 -4.32 19.02
CA LEU A 656 20.71 -4.70 18.18
C LEU A 656 19.34 -4.26 18.74
N GLU A 657 19.30 -3.71 19.97
CA GLU A 657 18.08 -3.16 20.57
C GLU A 657 18.30 -1.67 20.92
N PRO A 658 17.44 -0.73 20.53
CA PRO A 658 16.19 -0.95 19.79
C PRO A 658 16.42 -1.40 18.34
N ALA A 659 15.55 -2.30 17.87
CA ALA A 659 15.44 -2.60 16.45
C ALA A 659 14.32 -1.77 15.83
N ILE A 660 14.62 -1.05 14.74
CA ILE A 660 13.65 -0.25 14.01
C ILE A 660 13.37 -0.96 12.68
N VAL A 661 12.20 -1.59 12.58
CA VAL A 661 11.79 -2.43 11.45
C VAL A 661 10.90 -1.60 10.52
N VAL A 662 11.45 -1.15 9.40
CA VAL A 662 10.66 -0.60 8.28
C VAL A 662 10.24 -1.76 7.40
N SER A 663 8.94 -1.89 7.16
CA SER A 663 8.42 -2.93 6.25
C SER A 663 8.40 -2.47 4.80
N ASP A 664 8.36 -3.45 3.90
CA ASP A 664 8.03 -3.20 2.50
C ASP A 664 6.57 -2.80 2.34
N SER A 665 6.27 -2.30 1.15
CA SER A 665 4.92 -2.28 0.64
C SER A 665 4.35 -3.69 0.47
N ALA A 666 3.15 -3.89 1.03
CA ALA A 666 2.45 -5.16 0.93
C ALA A 666 1.60 -5.28 -0.35
N GLY A 667 1.36 -4.17 -1.06
CA GLY A 667 0.60 -4.10 -2.30
C GLY A 667 1.48 -3.85 -3.54
N PRO A 668 1.87 -2.60 -3.81
CA PRO A 668 2.85 -2.21 -4.82
C PRO A 668 4.23 -2.90 -4.76
N TYR A 669 4.99 -2.81 -5.85
CA TYR A 669 6.42 -3.16 -5.84
C TYR A 669 7.21 -2.16 -5.01
N PRO A 670 7.79 -2.56 -3.86
CA PRO A 670 8.67 -1.69 -3.10
C PRO A 670 9.94 -1.31 -3.85
N ARG A 671 10.56 -0.21 -3.41
CA ARG A 671 11.88 0.21 -3.85
C ARG A 671 12.96 -0.61 -3.15
N HIS A 672 13.94 -1.01 -3.93
CA HIS A 672 15.03 -1.85 -3.48
C HIS A 672 16.35 -1.33 -4.02
N ASN A 673 17.18 -0.79 -3.13
CA ASN A 673 18.49 -0.26 -3.46
C ASN A 673 19.54 -0.90 -2.55
N LEU A 674 20.01 -2.08 -2.96
CA LEU A 674 20.99 -2.81 -2.18
C LEU A 674 22.42 -2.34 -2.46
N GLY A 675 22.83 -2.39 -3.72
CA GLY A 675 24.18 -2.08 -4.19
C GLY A 675 24.30 -0.74 -4.90
N GLY A 676 23.26 0.09 -4.92
CA GLY A 676 23.18 1.26 -5.81
C GLY A 676 22.66 0.93 -7.20
N GLU A 677 22.03 -0.24 -7.37
CA GLU A 677 21.52 -0.66 -8.67
C GLU A 677 20.51 0.36 -9.21
N PHE A 678 20.65 0.69 -10.50
CA PHE A 678 19.78 1.63 -11.20
C PHE A 678 19.67 2.98 -10.49
N TYR A 679 20.77 3.46 -9.89
CA TYR A 679 20.82 4.70 -9.10
C TYR A 679 19.77 4.80 -7.99
N GLY A 680 19.39 3.67 -7.39
CA GLY A 680 18.44 3.60 -6.29
C GLY A 680 17.01 3.28 -6.70
N TYR A 681 16.74 3.13 -7.99
CA TYR A 681 15.40 2.82 -8.51
C TYR A 681 15.07 1.33 -8.56
N GLY A 682 15.94 0.43 -8.09
CA GLY A 682 15.64 -0.99 -8.08
C GLY A 682 14.32 -1.33 -7.38
N SER A 683 13.78 -2.52 -7.66
CA SER A 683 12.47 -2.95 -7.16
C SER A 683 12.56 -4.37 -6.63
N ASP A 684 11.71 -4.67 -5.66
CA ASP A 684 11.62 -5.98 -5.02
C ASP A 684 10.16 -6.39 -4.88
N TYR A 685 9.89 -7.63 -4.52
CA TYR A 685 8.52 -8.13 -4.41
C TYR A 685 7.75 -7.45 -3.26
N PRO A 686 6.43 -7.26 -3.41
CA PRO A 686 5.58 -6.86 -2.29
C PRO A 686 5.73 -7.83 -1.11
N ALA A 687 5.81 -7.33 0.11
CA ALA A 687 6.03 -8.15 1.30
C ALA A 687 5.55 -7.48 2.58
N GLY A 688 5.26 -8.30 3.60
CA GLY A 688 5.22 -7.85 4.99
C GLY A 688 6.49 -8.25 5.75
N SER A 689 6.54 -7.91 7.04
CA SER A 689 7.59 -8.35 7.97
C SER A 689 6.99 -9.23 9.07
N LEU A 690 7.79 -10.15 9.62
CA LEU A 690 7.44 -10.93 10.81
C LEU A 690 8.56 -10.79 11.84
N VAL A 691 8.24 -10.20 12.99
CA VAL A 691 9.14 -10.08 14.14
C VAL A 691 8.83 -11.22 15.11
N ILE A 692 9.85 -12.02 15.41
CA ILE A 692 9.76 -13.16 16.31
C ILE A 692 10.52 -12.86 17.59
N PHE A 693 9.88 -13.17 18.72
CA PHE A 693 10.45 -12.98 20.05
C PHE A 693 10.86 -14.31 20.66
N GLY A 694 12.02 -14.31 21.34
CA GLY A 694 12.49 -15.43 22.14
C GLY A 694 11.74 -15.54 23.47
N ALA A 695 11.96 -16.66 24.17
CA ALA A 695 11.40 -16.86 25.51
C ALA A 695 11.95 -15.88 26.57
N ASP A 696 13.08 -15.23 26.30
CA ASP A 696 13.69 -14.17 27.12
C ASP A 696 13.11 -12.77 26.81
N GLY A 697 12.16 -12.70 25.87
CA GLY A 697 11.53 -11.46 25.42
C GLY A 697 12.37 -10.62 24.47
N LYS A 698 13.58 -11.06 24.10
CA LYS A 698 14.38 -10.38 23.08
C LYS A 698 13.87 -10.71 21.69
N ILE A 699 14.15 -9.82 20.73
CA ILE A 699 13.93 -10.15 19.32
C ILE A 699 14.89 -11.29 18.96
N ALA A 700 14.35 -12.36 18.41
CA ALA A 700 15.10 -13.52 17.95
C ALA A 700 15.35 -13.42 16.45
N GLU A 701 14.31 -13.09 15.68
CA GLU A 701 14.38 -13.09 14.22
C GLU A 701 13.48 -12.02 13.62
N VAL A 702 13.89 -11.49 12.46
CA VAL A 702 13.01 -10.73 11.55
C VAL A 702 12.99 -11.43 10.21
N GLU A 703 11.80 -11.80 9.74
CA GLU A 703 11.57 -12.53 8.49
C GLU A 703 10.77 -11.69 7.50
N ARG A 704 11.05 -11.86 6.21
CA ARG A 704 10.27 -11.27 5.13
C ARG A 704 9.12 -12.17 4.70
N MET A 705 7.90 -11.63 4.72
CA MET A 705 6.67 -12.29 4.30
C MET A 705 6.29 -11.93 2.86
N ARG A 706 7.14 -12.33 1.89
CA ARG A 706 7.00 -11.99 0.47
C ARG A 706 5.70 -12.49 -0.17
N ALA A 707 5.05 -11.73 -1.06
CA ALA A 707 3.97 -12.26 -1.88
C ALA A 707 4.42 -13.49 -2.70
N SER A 708 3.52 -14.46 -2.92
CA SER A 708 3.80 -15.72 -3.60
C SER A 708 2.97 -15.87 -4.88
N GLY A 709 3.48 -16.58 -5.88
CA GLY A 709 2.78 -16.83 -7.15
C GLY A 709 2.64 -15.58 -8.03
N ARG A 710 3.55 -14.61 -7.87
CA ARG A 710 3.58 -13.34 -8.60
C ARG A 710 4.84 -13.24 -9.47
N GLY A 711 4.74 -12.47 -10.55
CA GLY A 711 5.86 -12.21 -11.46
C GLY A 711 7.01 -11.49 -10.75
N LYS A 712 8.22 -11.60 -11.30
CA LYS A 712 9.35 -10.78 -10.84
C LYS A 712 9.15 -9.33 -11.32
N PRO A 713 9.74 -8.32 -10.65
CA PRO A 713 9.86 -7.01 -11.27
C PRO A 713 10.59 -7.15 -12.62
N ARG A 714 10.13 -6.45 -13.66
CA ARG A 714 10.66 -6.57 -15.02
C ARG A 714 11.82 -5.61 -15.25
N ILE A 715 12.90 -6.09 -15.87
CA ILE A 715 14.05 -5.23 -16.26
C ILE A 715 13.64 -4.07 -17.19
N PRO A 716 12.76 -4.25 -18.19
CA PRO A 716 12.26 -3.14 -19.01
C PRO A 716 11.76 -1.93 -18.22
N VAL A 717 11.08 -2.15 -17.09
CA VAL A 717 10.60 -1.08 -16.21
C VAL A 717 11.78 -0.31 -15.62
N GLN A 718 12.79 -1.02 -15.12
CA GLN A 718 13.99 -0.40 -14.55
C GLN A 718 14.80 0.38 -15.58
N MET A 719 14.93 -0.15 -16.80
CA MET A 719 15.62 0.51 -17.91
C MET A 719 14.94 1.81 -18.29
N GLU A 720 13.62 1.81 -18.38
CA GLU A 720 12.89 3.04 -18.74
C GLU A 720 12.93 4.09 -17.63
N PHE A 721 12.91 3.69 -16.35
CA PHE A 721 13.14 4.62 -15.23
C PHE A 721 14.54 5.20 -15.24
N LEU A 722 15.56 4.36 -15.47
CA LEU A 722 16.93 4.82 -15.66
C LEU A 722 17.06 5.78 -16.84
N ASP A 723 16.32 5.54 -17.93
CA ASP A 723 16.34 6.40 -19.11
C ASP A 723 15.63 7.74 -18.89
N THR A 724 14.57 7.74 -18.08
CA THR A 724 13.70 8.92 -17.89
C THR A 724 14.08 9.79 -16.70
N GLU A 725 14.58 9.18 -15.62
CA GLU A 725 14.89 9.83 -14.33
C GLU A 725 16.39 9.77 -13.97
N GLY A 726 17.18 8.90 -14.62
CA GLY A 726 18.61 8.70 -14.36
C GLY A 726 19.52 9.28 -15.44
N ASP A 727 20.70 8.66 -15.60
CA ASP A 727 21.73 9.09 -16.56
C ASP A 727 21.50 8.58 -18.01
N GLY A 728 20.37 7.91 -18.27
CA GLY A 728 20.13 7.25 -19.56
C GLY A 728 20.52 5.78 -19.55
N VAL A 729 19.96 5.00 -20.48
CA VAL A 729 20.38 3.61 -20.72
C VAL A 729 21.55 3.51 -21.71
N PHE A 730 21.62 4.45 -22.65
CA PHE A 730 22.58 4.44 -23.76
C PHE A 730 23.58 5.60 -23.69
N GLU A 731 24.82 5.38 -24.13
CA GLU A 731 25.82 6.44 -24.26
C GLU A 731 25.40 7.41 -25.38
N ILE A 732 25.13 8.69 -25.05
CA ILE A 732 24.73 9.72 -26.01
C ILE A 732 25.93 10.60 -26.38
N ARG A 733 26.23 10.73 -27.68
CA ARG A 733 27.27 11.64 -28.19
C ARG A 733 26.69 13.01 -28.53
N GLY A 734 26.83 13.98 -27.61
CA GLY A 734 26.56 15.39 -27.87
C GLY A 734 25.27 15.93 -27.22
N LYS A 735 25.20 17.26 -27.04
CA LYS A 735 24.25 17.93 -26.12
C LYS A 735 22.86 18.26 -26.68
N THR A 736 22.53 17.96 -27.94
CA THR A 736 21.25 18.45 -28.52
C THR A 736 20.45 17.47 -29.39
N ASP A 737 20.99 16.31 -29.77
CA ASP A 737 20.23 15.24 -30.43
C ASP A 737 20.74 13.90 -29.87
N ALA A 738 19.87 13.07 -29.28
CA ALA A 738 20.27 11.76 -28.78
C ALA A 738 20.40 10.77 -29.96
N GLU A 739 21.50 10.84 -30.71
CA GLU A 739 21.88 9.78 -31.64
C GLU A 739 22.29 8.53 -30.83
N VAL A 740 21.35 7.61 -30.65
CA VAL A 740 21.54 6.38 -29.86
C VAL A 740 22.00 5.23 -30.75
N PHE A 741 21.59 5.24 -32.02
CA PHE A 741 22.02 4.28 -33.02
C PHE A 741 22.55 5.03 -34.24
N THR A 742 23.87 5.00 -34.44
CA THR A 742 24.46 5.47 -35.71
C THR A 742 24.44 4.31 -36.71
N ALA A 743 23.63 4.41 -37.77
CA ALA A 743 23.68 3.44 -38.86
C ALA A 743 24.64 3.88 -39.95
N TRP A 744 25.53 2.98 -40.34
CA TRP A 744 26.44 3.18 -41.47
C TRP A 744 25.83 2.51 -42.69
N SER A 745 25.16 3.26 -43.58
CA SER A 745 24.82 2.73 -44.90
C SER A 745 26.01 2.95 -45.83
N SER A 746 27.02 2.09 -45.71
CA SER A 746 28.16 2.15 -46.62
C SER A 746 27.87 1.26 -47.83
N ARG A 747 27.58 1.86 -48.99
CA ARG A 747 27.75 1.20 -50.30
C ARG A 747 29.23 1.00 -50.66
N SER A 748 30.15 1.12 -49.70
CA SER A 748 31.56 0.80 -49.92
C SER A 748 31.72 -0.70 -50.12
N VAL A 749 32.40 -1.04 -51.21
CA VAL A 749 32.79 -2.40 -51.59
C VAL A 749 33.39 -3.14 -50.39
N GLY A 750 32.66 -4.15 -49.87
CA GLY A 750 33.07 -4.97 -48.71
C GLY A 750 32.14 -4.95 -47.49
N ALA A 751 31.09 -4.10 -47.46
CA ALA A 751 30.06 -4.15 -46.42
C ALA A 751 29.20 -5.44 -46.53
N ARG A 752 29.00 -6.14 -45.40
CA ARG A 752 28.27 -7.44 -45.36
C ARG A 752 26.76 -7.32 -45.16
N SER A 753 26.25 -6.17 -44.69
CA SER A 753 24.82 -5.84 -44.61
C SER A 753 24.58 -4.42 -45.11
N LYS A 754 23.39 -4.16 -45.69
CA LYS A 754 22.97 -2.81 -46.09
C LYS A 754 22.71 -1.89 -44.89
N TYR A 755 22.27 -2.48 -43.77
CA TYR A 755 21.90 -1.80 -42.53
C TYR A 755 22.63 -2.43 -41.33
N SER A 756 23.26 -1.59 -40.51
CA SER A 756 24.03 -1.98 -39.33
C SER A 756 24.03 -0.86 -38.31
N TRP A 757 23.80 -1.18 -37.03
CA TRP A 757 23.77 -0.21 -35.94
C TRP A 757 24.79 -0.55 -34.86
N GLN A 758 25.41 0.48 -34.31
CA GLN A 758 26.17 0.39 -33.07
C GLN A 758 25.26 0.71 -31.89
N VAL A 759 25.31 -0.11 -30.84
CA VAL A 759 24.56 0.12 -29.59
C VAL A 759 25.54 0.09 -28.43
N LYS A 760 25.52 1.16 -27.63
CA LYS A 760 26.38 1.27 -26.44
C LYS A 760 25.54 1.58 -25.22
N LEU A 761 25.55 0.68 -24.24
CA LEU A 761 25.00 0.92 -22.91
C LEU A 761 25.93 1.83 -22.12
N VAL A 762 25.38 2.66 -21.23
CA VAL A 762 26.17 3.47 -20.30
C VAL A 762 27.08 2.61 -19.42
N GLU A 763 28.22 3.17 -19.01
CA GLU A 763 29.26 2.44 -18.27
C GLU A 763 28.72 1.78 -16.99
N HIS A 764 27.86 2.46 -16.23
CA HIS A 764 27.24 1.89 -15.03
C HIS A 764 26.51 0.56 -15.33
N LEU A 765 25.70 0.51 -16.39
CA LEU A 765 24.99 -0.72 -16.77
C LEU A 765 25.93 -1.82 -17.24
N ARG A 766 26.90 -1.48 -18.08
CA ARG A 766 27.83 -2.43 -18.70
C ARG A 766 28.86 -2.97 -17.71
N ASP A 767 29.51 -2.07 -16.97
CA ASP A 767 30.71 -2.37 -16.21
C ASP A 767 30.40 -2.69 -14.75
N GLU A 768 29.41 -2.01 -14.14
CA GLU A 768 29.04 -2.26 -12.74
C GLU A 768 27.91 -3.30 -12.61
N LEU A 769 26.85 -3.18 -13.43
CA LEU A 769 25.71 -4.11 -13.37
C LEU A 769 25.85 -5.31 -14.31
N HIS A 770 26.89 -5.33 -15.15
CA HIS A 770 27.18 -6.38 -16.14
C HIS A 770 25.99 -6.72 -17.05
N ILE A 771 25.23 -5.69 -17.44
CA ILE A 771 24.09 -5.80 -18.34
C ILE A 771 24.57 -5.72 -19.79
N SER A 772 23.98 -6.54 -20.65
CA SER A 772 24.19 -6.52 -22.09
C SER A 772 22.88 -6.76 -22.84
N ILE A 773 22.88 -6.49 -24.13
CA ILE A 773 21.72 -6.77 -24.99
C ILE A 773 21.82 -8.22 -25.45
N ALA A 774 20.78 -9.01 -25.16
CA ALA A 774 20.67 -10.38 -25.60
C ALA A 774 20.09 -10.46 -27.01
N GLU A 775 19.01 -9.72 -27.26
CA GLU A 775 18.29 -9.70 -28.53
C GLU A 775 17.76 -8.31 -28.84
N LEU A 776 17.65 -8.02 -30.13
CA LEU A 776 17.18 -6.77 -30.67
C LEU A 776 16.28 -7.03 -31.87
N VAL A 777 15.08 -6.44 -31.89
CA VAL A 777 14.08 -6.64 -32.94
C VAL A 777 13.53 -5.28 -33.35
N LEU A 778 13.44 -5.05 -34.66
CA LEU A 778 12.68 -3.95 -35.22
C LEU A 778 11.30 -4.45 -35.63
N ALA A 779 10.26 -3.71 -35.26
CA ALA A 779 8.90 -4.05 -35.65
C ALA A 779 8.12 -2.82 -36.08
N GLY A 780 7.15 -2.97 -36.97
CA GLY A 780 6.32 -1.86 -37.40
C GLY A 780 5.12 -2.34 -38.20
N ALA A 781 4.06 -1.55 -38.19
CA ALA A 781 2.83 -1.84 -38.92
C ALA A 781 2.67 -0.83 -40.06
N PRO A 782 2.93 -1.20 -41.32
CA PRO A 782 2.66 -0.33 -42.45
C PRO A 782 1.15 -0.14 -42.58
N GLN A 783 0.70 1.02 -43.07
CA GLN A 783 -0.72 1.26 -43.28
C GLN A 783 -1.29 0.18 -44.23
N ASN A 784 -2.18 -0.68 -43.71
CA ASN A 784 -2.87 -1.78 -44.39
C ASN A 784 -2.09 -3.11 -44.57
N TYR A 785 -0.98 -3.33 -43.86
CA TYR A 785 -0.21 -4.59 -43.94
C TYR A 785 -0.09 -5.27 -42.58
N ALA A 786 0.27 -6.56 -42.61
CA ALA A 786 0.66 -7.30 -41.41
C ALA A 786 1.91 -6.65 -40.76
N THR A 787 2.02 -6.77 -39.44
CA THR A 787 3.15 -6.25 -38.68
C THR A 787 4.44 -6.91 -39.16
N ILE A 788 5.37 -6.09 -39.62
CA ILE A 788 6.72 -6.50 -40.01
C ILE A 788 7.54 -6.68 -38.74
N ARG A 789 8.34 -7.76 -38.70
CA ARG A 789 9.23 -8.09 -37.59
C ARG A 789 10.60 -8.52 -38.11
N ILE A 790 11.63 -7.74 -37.81
CA ILE A 790 13.00 -7.94 -38.28
C ILE A 790 13.91 -8.20 -37.07
N PRO A 791 14.27 -9.47 -36.78
CA PRO A 791 15.26 -9.77 -35.76
C PRO A 791 16.66 -9.37 -36.24
N LEU A 792 17.41 -8.67 -35.40
CA LEU A 792 18.75 -8.22 -35.74
C LEU A 792 19.80 -9.23 -35.31
N THR A 793 20.88 -9.35 -36.11
CA THR A 793 21.98 -10.27 -35.81
C THR A 793 23.12 -9.54 -35.13
N ARG A 794 23.50 -9.99 -33.93
CA ARG A 794 24.64 -9.47 -33.18
C ARG A 794 25.97 -9.83 -33.84
N ARG A 795 26.88 -8.86 -33.93
CA ARG A 795 28.25 -9.03 -34.42
C ARG A 795 29.23 -8.18 -33.61
N THR A 796 30.45 -8.65 -33.42
CA THR A 796 31.55 -7.85 -32.86
C THR A 796 32.43 -7.31 -33.97
N ARG A 797 32.88 -6.06 -33.83
CA ARG A 797 33.82 -5.40 -34.72
C ARG A 797 34.97 -4.83 -33.90
N GLU A 798 36.19 -5.26 -34.17
CA GLU A 798 37.36 -4.58 -33.63
C GLU A 798 37.59 -3.28 -34.40
N VAL A 799 37.66 -2.16 -33.67
CA VAL A 799 38.03 -0.87 -34.22
C VAL A 799 39.40 -0.50 -33.67
N SER A 800 40.40 -0.50 -34.55
CA SER A 800 41.77 -0.13 -34.22
C SER A 800 41.89 1.39 -34.25
N GLY A 801 42.05 2.01 -33.08
CA GLY A 801 42.46 3.40 -32.94
C GLY A 801 43.99 3.55 -32.85
N PHE A 802 44.48 4.78 -32.94
CA PHE A 802 45.92 5.09 -32.88
C PHE A 802 46.58 4.69 -31.54
N PHE A 803 45.80 4.52 -30.47
CA PHE A 803 46.30 4.21 -29.11
C PHE A 803 45.57 3.05 -28.40
N SER A 804 44.49 2.50 -28.96
CA SER A 804 43.75 1.37 -28.38
C SER A 804 42.91 0.64 -29.44
N SER A 805 42.69 -0.66 -29.24
CA SER A 805 41.66 -1.42 -29.96
C SER A 805 40.41 -1.53 -29.09
N GLU A 806 39.29 -1.02 -29.57
CA GLU A 806 37.99 -1.15 -28.91
C GLU A 806 37.16 -2.21 -29.65
N THR A 807 36.60 -3.18 -28.92
CA THR A 807 35.62 -4.10 -29.50
C THR A 807 34.26 -3.43 -29.44
N GLN A 808 33.66 -3.19 -30.60
CA GLN A 808 32.35 -2.58 -30.74
C GLN A 808 31.31 -3.65 -31.05
N GLU A 809 30.18 -3.56 -30.36
CA GLU A 809 29.01 -4.38 -30.65
C GLU A 809 28.16 -3.73 -31.75
N MET A 810 27.92 -4.50 -32.80
CA MET A 810 27.15 -4.13 -33.98
C MET A 810 25.94 -5.04 -34.12
N TRP A 811 24.84 -4.50 -34.62
CA TRP A 811 23.60 -5.20 -34.87
C TRP A 811 23.21 -5.02 -36.33
N ASP A 812 23.18 -6.11 -37.10
CA ASP A 812 22.99 -6.09 -38.55
C ASP A 812 21.58 -6.54 -38.93
N VAL A 813 20.97 -5.91 -39.93
CA VAL A 813 19.77 -6.46 -40.60
C VAL A 813 20.20 -7.65 -41.45
N PRO A 814 19.57 -8.83 -41.27
CA PRO A 814 19.83 -9.96 -42.15
C PRO A 814 19.47 -9.65 -43.61
N ALA A 815 20.21 -10.21 -44.57
CA ALA A 815 20.06 -9.90 -45.99
C ALA A 815 18.64 -10.21 -46.53
N ASP A 816 17.99 -11.23 -45.98
CA ASP A 816 16.61 -11.65 -46.31
C ASP A 816 15.54 -10.70 -45.77
N HIS A 817 15.87 -9.82 -44.83
CA HIS A 817 14.98 -8.81 -44.27
C HIS A 817 15.25 -7.38 -44.81
N GLU A 818 16.19 -7.18 -45.74
CA GLU A 818 16.51 -5.83 -46.25
C GLU A 818 15.33 -5.15 -46.97
N ALA A 819 14.49 -5.92 -47.67
CA ALA A 819 13.30 -5.39 -48.35
C ALA A 819 12.21 -4.98 -47.35
N GLU A 820 12.03 -5.75 -46.28
CA GLU A 820 11.11 -5.42 -45.19
C GLU A 820 11.60 -4.18 -44.43
N MET A 821 12.93 -4.03 -44.28
CA MET A 821 13.52 -2.85 -43.65
C MET A 821 13.29 -1.60 -44.50
N ASP A 822 13.47 -1.69 -45.83
CA ASP A 822 13.13 -0.60 -46.75
C ASP A 822 11.65 -0.20 -46.59
N GLN A 823 10.76 -1.19 -46.50
CA GLN A 823 9.33 -0.96 -46.29
C GLN A 823 9.05 -0.29 -44.93
N LEU A 824 9.69 -0.72 -43.84
CA LEU A 824 9.56 -0.07 -42.53
C LEU A 824 9.94 1.42 -42.62
N ILE A 825 11.09 1.73 -43.23
CA ILE A 825 11.59 3.10 -43.34
C ILE A 825 10.67 3.99 -44.18
N GLU A 826 10.13 3.45 -45.28
CA GLU A 826 9.38 4.24 -46.27
C GLU A 826 7.89 4.37 -45.95
N SER A 827 7.30 3.39 -45.25
CA SER A 827 5.84 3.22 -45.20
C SER A 827 5.23 2.97 -43.83
N CYS A 828 6.04 2.79 -42.79
CA CYS A 828 5.52 2.62 -41.43
C CYS A 828 5.43 3.95 -40.69
N PRO A 829 4.21 4.43 -40.36
CA PRO A 829 4.07 5.57 -39.46
C PRO A 829 4.46 5.22 -38.02
N GLN A 830 4.47 3.92 -37.66
CA GLN A 830 4.84 3.44 -36.34
C GLN A 830 5.91 2.36 -36.46
N CYS A 831 7.09 2.62 -35.89
CA CYS A 831 8.16 1.65 -35.76
C CYS A 831 8.58 1.53 -34.29
N PHE A 832 8.91 0.33 -33.87
CA PHE A 832 9.30 -0.03 -32.53
C PHE A 832 10.63 -0.75 -32.55
N MET A 833 11.42 -0.50 -31.53
CA MET A 833 12.55 -1.34 -31.17
C MET A 833 12.16 -2.14 -29.92
N SER A 834 12.35 -3.46 -30.00
CA SER A 834 12.19 -4.37 -28.87
C SER A 834 13.55 -4.87 -28.44
N ILE A 835 13.90 -4.63 -27.18
CA ILE A 835 15.18 -5.04 -26.59
C ILE A 835 14.94 -6.08 -25.50
N ARG A 836 15.65 -7.20 -25.60
CA ARG A 836 15.78 -8.14 -24.49
C ARG A 836 17.17 -8.00 -23.89
N PHE A 837 17.23 -7.70 -22.60
CA PHE A 837 18.48 -7.59 -21.87
C PHE A 837 18.90 -8.93 -21.26
N THR A 838 20.17 -9.04 -20.91
CA THR A 838 20.70 -10.10 -20.05
C THR A 838 21.77 -9.52 -19.13
N THR A 839 22.09 -10.22 -18.05
CA THR A 839 23.18 -9.85 -17.15
C THR A 839 23.96 -11.09 -16.74
N THR A 840 25.23 -10.93 -16.38
CA THR A 840 25.99 -11.96 -15.66
C THR A 840 25.98 -11.75 -14.15
N ASN A 841 25.37 -10.67 -13.65
CA ASN A 841 25.21 -10.39 -12.23
C ASN A 841 24.16 -11.33 -11.62
N ARG A 842 24.61 -12.31 -10.82
CA ARG A 842 23.76 -13.35 -10.23
C ARG A 842 22.65 -12.80 -9.33
N TYR A 843 22.92 -11.72 -8.61
CA TYR A 843 21.93 -11.07 -7.76
C TYR A 843 20.79 -10.51 -8.64
N LEU A 844 21.11 -9.72 -9.66
CA LEU A 844 20.11 -9.14 -10.56
C LEU A 844 19.35 -10.23 -11.36
N GLN A 845 20.01 -11.33 -11.77
CA GLN A 845 19.34 -12.49 -12.39
C GLN A 845 18.27 -13.10 -11.48
N SER A 846 18.54 -13.16 -10.17
CA SER A 846 17.61 -13.73 -9.21
C SER A 846 16.42 -12.80 -8.94
N GLN A 847 16.63 -11.49 -8.99
CA GLN A 847 15.62 -10.51 -8.62
C GLN A 847 14.63 -10.20 -9.74
N TYR A 848 15.11 -10.01 -10.97
CA TYR A 848 14.27 -9.48 -12.05
C TYR A 848 13.89 -10.51 -13.11
N ASP A 849 12.82 -10.23 -13.85
CA ASP A 849 12.46 -10.96 -15.07
C ASP A 849 13.25 -10.42 -16.27
N TRP A 850 14.14 -11.27 -16.78
CA TRP A 850 15.00 -11.01 -17.95
C TRP A 850 14.44 -11.57 -19.26
N ASN A 851 13.29 -12.26 -19.20
CA ASN A 851 12.58 -12.71 -20.41
C ASN A 851 11.66 -11.60 -20.97
N ALA A 852 11.36 -10.58 -20.17
CA ALA A 852 10.58 -9.43 -20.58
C ALA A 852 11.35 -8.54 -21.58
N TRP A 853 10.60 -7.99 -22.54
CA TRP A 853 11.13 -7.11 -23.57
C TRP A 853 10.80 -5.65 -23.29
N TRP A 854 11.77 -4.79 -23.52
CA TRP A 854 11.57 -3.35 -23.51
C TRP A 854 11.19 -2.89 -24.91
N ASN A 855 9.95 -2.45 -25.06
CA ASN A 855 9.41 -1.99 -26.33
C ASN A 855 9.28 -0.46 -26.28
N TYR A 856 9.91 0.23 -27.20
CA TYR A 856 9.77 1.68 -27.32
C TYR A 856 9.77 2.10 -28.78
N GLU A 857 9.19 3.26 -29.03
CA GLU A 857 9.01 3.81 -30.37
C GLU A 857 10.31 4.40 -30.93
N VAL A 858 10.53 4.19 -32.22
CA VAL A 858 11.67 4.71 -32.94
C VAL A 858 11.27 5.42 -34.23
N VAL A 859 12.01 6.46 -34.56
CA VAL A 859 11.87 7.24 -35.79
C VAL A 859 13.16 7.14 -36.60
N PHE A 860 12.99 6.89 -37.89
CA PHE A 860 14.09 6.89 -38.85
C PHE A 860 14.31 8.29 -39.39
N SER A 861 15.56 8.73 -39.39
CA SER A 861 15.97 9.98 -40.01
C SER A 861 17.11 9.74 -40.97
N ARG A 862 17.01 10.42 -42.13
CA ARG A 862 17.98 10.29 -43.20
C ARG A 862 18.81 11.57 -43.27
N ARG A 863 20.09 11.47 -42.93
CA ARG A 863 21.07 12.56 -43.12
C ARG A 863 21.94 12.25 -44.35
N THR A 864 22.18 13.27 -45.17
CA THR A 864 23.06 13.17 -46.34
C THR A 864 24.22 14.14 -46.11
N SER A 865 25.44 13.62 -45.95
CA SER A 865 26.63 14.45 -45.78
C SER A 865 27.75 13.95 -46.68
N GLY A 866 28.31 14.84 -47.51
CA GLY A 866 29.46 14.53 -48.37
C GLY A 866 29.26 13.39 -49.39
N GLY A 867 28.02 13.08 -49.79
CA GLY A 867 27.72 11.97 -50.71
C GLY A 867 27.64 10.59 -50.04
N GLN A 868 27.82 10.51 -48.73
CA GLN A 868 27.51 9.33 -47.92
C GLN A 868 26.10 9.45 -47.34
N TYR A 869 25.34 8.35 -47.40
CA TYR A 869 24.05 8.23 -46.75
C TYR A 869 24.27 7.67 -45.34
N SER A 870 23.88 8.44 -44.32
CA SER A 870 23.79 7.96 -42.94
C SER A 870 22.32 7.94 -42.53
N MET A 871 21.87 6.79 -42.05
CA MET A 871 20.56 6.67 -41.44
C MET A 871 20.77 6.66 -39.93
N SER A 872 20.04 7.47 -39.21
CA SER A 872 20.06 7.45 -37.75
C SER A 872 18.71 6.96 -37.28
N ILE A 873 18.71 6.05 -36.29
CA ILE A 873 17.50 5.74 -35.54
C ILE A 873 17.55 6.63 -34.30
N TYR A 874 16.57 7.52 -34.21
CA TYR A 874 16.28 8.23 -33.00
C TYR A 874 15.16 7.46 -32.30
N TYR A 875 15.34 7.12 -31.04
CA TYR A 875 14.18 6.68 -30.29
C TYR A 875 13.44 7.92 -29.79
N GLU A 876 12.19 8.08 -30.21
CA GLU A 876 11.28 9.03 -29.59
C GLU A 876 10.68 8.35 -28.35
N ILE A 877 11.51 8.13 -27.34
CA ILE A 877 10.99 8.44 -26.02
C ILE A 877 10.89 9.95 -26.11
N THR A 878 9.70 10.48 -26.41
CA THR A 878 9.39 11.87 -26.13
C THR A 878 9.72 12.02 -24.67
N ARG A 879 10.97 12.40 -24.33
CA ARG A 879 11.45 12.52 -22.97
C ARG A 879 10.51 13.51 -22.32
N PRO A 880 9.53 13.10 -21.49
CA PRO A 880 8.57 14.06 -20.98
C PRO A 880 9.21 14.96 -19.91
N THR A 881 10.53 14.97 -19.79
CA THR A 881 11.24 15.36 -18.57
C THR A 881 12.36 16.36 -18.74
N ARG A 882 12.81 16.74 -19.94
CA ARG A 882 13.76 17.87 -20.06
C ARG A 882 13.53 18.65 -21.34
N GLU A 883 12.76 19.73 -21.21
CA GLU A 883 12.53 20.78 -22.20
C GLU A 883 12.16 20.29 -23.60
N VAL A 884 10.88 20.42 -23.98
CA VAL A 884 10.52 20.47 -25.41
C VAL A 884 11.36 21.60 -26.03
N PRO A 885 12.29 21.30 -26.97
CA PRO A 885 13.14 22.34 -27.55
C PRO A 885 12.27 23.44 -28.16
N SER A 886 12.74 24.68 -28.11
CA SER A 886 11.92 25.84 -28.47
C SER A 886 11.32 25.75 -29.88
N GLU A 887 12.02 25.11 -30.82
CA GLU A 887 11.55 24.84 -32.18
C GLU A 887 10.35 23.88 -32.25
N TYR A 888 10.20 22.97 -31.28
CA TYR A 888 9.12 21.99 -31.21
C TYR A 888 7.89 22.49 -30.44
N ARG A 889 8.02 23.53 -29.60
CA ARG A 889 6.86 24.18 -28.95
C ARG A 889 5.82 24.69 -29.96
N ARG A 890 6.28 25.18 -31.12
CA ARG A 890 5.41 25.71 -32.17
C ARG A 890 4.55 24.63 -32.86
N TRP A 891 5.03 23.38 -32.87
CA TRP A 891 4.35 22.26 -33.52
C TRP A 891 3.50 21.44 -32.56
N TYR A 892 3.92 21.36 -31.29
CA TYR A 892 3.30 20.50 -30.28
C TYR A 892 2.54 21.24 -29.17
N LEU A 893 2.66 22.57 -29.07
CA LEU A 893 1.95 23.40 -28.08
C LEU A 893 1.30 24.66 -28.70
N PRO A 894 0.43 24.58 -29.75
CA PRO A 894 -0.29 25.76 -30.20
C PRO A 894 -1.21 26.34 -29.10
N ASP A 895 -1.76 25.45 -28.26
CA ASP A 895 -2.77 25.77 -27.24
C ASP A 895 -2.34 25.41 -25.81
N GLY A 896 -1.06 25.02 -25.59
CA GLY A 896 -0.53 24.62 -24.28
C GLY A 896 -0.83 23.17 -23.85
N ASN A 897 -1.49 22.37 -24.67
CA ASN A 897 -1.72 20.95 -24.40
C ASN A 897 -0.56 20.08 -24.90
N TRP A 898 -0.01 19.21 -24.04
CA TRP A 898 0.95 18.19 -24.43
C TRP A 898 0.36 17.34 -25.57
N PRO A 899 1.11 17.06 -26.64
CA PRO A 899 0.69 16.03 -27.56
C PRO A 899 0.61 14.72 -26.75
N GLU A 900 -0.55 14.09 -26.80
CA GLU A 900 -0.64 12.65 -26.54
C GLU A 900 0.53 11.98 -27.27
N VAL A 901 1.21 11.02 -26.64
CA VAL A 901 2.32 10.28 -27.27
C VAL A 901 1.93 10.00 -28.73
N PRO A 902 2.65 10.49 -29.76
CA PRO A 902 2.13 10.62 -31.12
C PRO A 902 1.42 9.36 -31.67
N ASN A 903 1.89 8.19 -31.26
CA ASN A 903 1.30 6.90 -31.60
C ASN A 903 0.05 6.48 -30.82
N PHE A 904 -0.16 6.97 -29.61
CA PHE A 904 -1.41 6.81 -28.87
C PHE A 904 -2.58 7.44 -29.63
N ALA A 905 -2.41 8.68 -30.10
CA ALA A 905 -3.40 9.40 -30.90
C ALA A 905 -3.69 8.65 -32.21
N TRP A 906 -2.65 8.23 -32.94
CA TRP A 906 -2.83 7.43 -34.16
C TRP A 906 -3.62 6.14 -33.89
N ARG A 907 -3.28 5.37 -32.84
CA ARG A 907 -3.99 4.12 -32.52
C ARG A 907 -5.44 4.34 -32.17
N ARG A 908 -5.73 5.32 -31.31
CA ARG A 908 -7.10 5.75 -30.98
C ARG A 908 -7.90 6.04 -32.24
N ASP A 909 -7.29 6.75 -33.19
CA ASP A 909 -8.00 7.29 -34.35
C ASP A 909 -8.08 6.29 -35.53
N HIS A 910 -7.20 5.28 -35.59
CA HIS A 910 -7.07 4.39 -36.75
C HIS A 910 -7.38 2.91 -36.48
N LEU A 911 -7.25 2.42 -35.25
CA LEU A 911 -7.47 1.01 -34.93
C LEU A 911 -8.86 0.79 -34.31
N LEU A 912 -9.65 -0.10 -34.92
CA LEU A 912 -11.06 -0.36 -34.53
C LEU A 912 -11.22 -0.74 -33.05
N LYS A 913 -10.25 -1.45 -32.46
CA LYS A 913 -10.30 -1.86 -31.05
C LYS A 913 -10.05 -0.71 -30.05
N TYR A 914 -9.52 0.42 -30.52
CA TYR A 914 -9.26 1.64 -29.74
C TYR A 914 -10.20 2.80 -30.09
N ARG A 915 -10.89 2.75 -31.24
CA ARG A 915 -11.79 3.82 -31.70
C ARG A 915 -12.97 4.02 -30.76
N GLN A 916 -13.20 5.28 -30.39
CA GLN A 916 -14.52 5.72 -29.97
C GLN A 916 -15.43 5.69 -31.22
N ARG A 917 -16.53 4.93 -31.20
CA ARG A 917 -17.59 5.18 -32.18
C ARG A 917 -18.14 6.56 -31.86
N THR A 918 -17.76 7.57 -32.65
CA THR A 918 -18.45 8.85 -32.68
C THR A 918 -19.93 8.56 -32.93
N ARG A 919 -20.78 9.00 -32.00
CA ARG A 919 -22.23 8.98 -32.19
C ARG A 919 -22.64 10.11 -33.13
#